data_AF-A0A9P7K011-F1
#
_entry.id   AF-A0A9P7K011-F1
#
_cell.length_a   1.000
_cell.length_b   1.000
_cell.length_c   1.000
_cell.angle_alpha   90.00
_cell.angle_beta   90.00
_cell.angle_gamma   90.00
#
_symmetry.space_group_name_H-M   'P 1'
#
loop_
_entity.id
_entity.type
_entity.pdbx_description
1 polymer ?
#
loop_
_entity_poly.entity_id
_entity_poly.type
_entity_poly.pdbx_seq_one_letter_code
_entity_poly.pdbx_strand_id
1 'polypeptide(L)'
;MSTRRRPNFDIDGDEVHYPTRPVDKDKAENELVINIKKATSPEESAPKQKHVRKCIVYTWDYHSSISFWSGLRVQPILSDEVQTFKALITVHKVLQEGHPVTIKEAHGQAGWLETCARTVAAEGQRGYGPLIRTYVQFILAKLRFHRLRPEFNGLFEYEEYISLKGIDDPNEGYETISDLMGLQDQIESFQRMVFSHFRHSANNECRISALVPLVKESWGIYRFITSMLRAMHRRTNDHDALEPLRQRFNSQHHNLRKFYYECSNLKYLTGLINVPKLGQEPPNLLDTGSAPDLPARPKTTTASPAPPLAAPSPAPDAAVINEQARMLKQYEDQQTALRAQREAEERQRLDLEAQQQREFEQRQREQAERERLAQEQLMQQQMMQYNNQAAQQVSDYERELLAMRGQYERDQLLLEQYDRRVKALEGELGGVTSNIHAQMASKDELIKQLQDQVTLWRNKYEALAKLYSQLRTEHLDMLSKFKQLQLKANSAQEAVDRMERMERDLKAKNIELADMIRERDRARFDIDRQKSSNKDEIDRLRREINFANERAEDATRSKSSEVSSVLGKYNRQLTELEDSLRSKQMQIDDLLVKLNNASGDMERLRDEKDQEILILQEGMDTTIQSLSEAQQNQGLSEEATNAQIDTLILDNRKKLNQVIDSILQACVQKVDDAIYELESPTQAGNINSTPEYTLSMIEKAINNATDFAMVFNLHLSGDVGGDYVDVIKGANEFAQVLSDVLINSKGVTRLANDDDASDKIVAIAKSAGDVGLRFFLNLQSYKLDLLQPAQRKEVSMRNNSEARTALTRLSEVVDTLIPKGTKGGTLARANGDIGDIVEHEMQSAAAAIEAATQRLQELMSRPRDSARFSAVDLQVHDSILSAAMAITSAIARLIKAATESQQEIVAQGKGSSSVQQFYKRNNRWTEGLISAAKAVAFATNLLIESADGVLSGTHSLEQLIVASNEVAAATAQLVAASRVKANLMSKTQERLELAAKAVTEACKALVRQVKAVSAKQVVEEKMDYKNMAVLEFKRREMEQQVEILKLEKDLGAARHLLGAMRRAGYHTDETD
;
A
#
# COMPACT_ATOMS: atom_id res chain seq x y z
N MET A 1 -53.55 55.14 37.16
CA MET A 1 -52.19 54.75 37.59
C MET A 1 -51.53 53.97 36.47
N SER A 2 -50.27 54.29 36.22
CA SER A 2 -49.60 54.24 34.92
C SER A 2 -48.71 53.00 34.76
N THR A 3 -48.77 52.40 33.56
CA THR A 3 -47.64 51.86 32.75
C THR A 3 -46.60 50.91 33.37
N ARG A 4 -46.48 49.71 32.79
CA ARG A 4 -45.28 49.29 32.01
C ARG A 4 -45.57 48.01 31.19
N ARG A 5 -45.72 48.18 29.87
CA ARG A 5 -45.63 47.12 28.86
C ARG A 5 -44.15 46.84 28.56
N ARG A 6 -43.77 45.56 28.46
CA ARG A 6 -42.59 45.06 27.74
C ARG A 6 -42.99 43.79 26.95
N PRO A 7 -42.32 43.49 25.83
CA PRO A 7 -42.94 42.96 24.62
C PRO A 7 -42.96 41.43 24.54
N ASN A 8 -43.97 40.89 23.86
CA ASN A 8 -44.03 39.52 23.35
C ASN A 8 -42.82 39.26 22.44
N PHE A 9 -42.08 38.19 22.74
CA PHE A 9 -41.34 37.43 21.74
C PHE A 9 -42.24 36.25 21.33
N ASP A 10 -42.60 36.20 20.05
CA ASP A 10 -43.11 35.00 19.40
C ASP A 10 -42.02 33.92 19.46
N ILE A 11 -42.34 32.78 20.07
CA ILE A 11 -41.62 31.52 19.90
C ILE A 11 -42.51 30.67 18.99
N ASP A 12 -42.25 30.75 17.69
CA ASP A 12 -42.75 29.79 16.72
C ASP A 12 -42.03 28.44 16.90
N GLY A 13 -42.81 27.37 17.09
CA GLY A 13 -42.45 26.06 16.54
C GLY A 13 -42.05 24.91 17.47
N ASP A 14 -42.61 24.78 18.68
CA ASP A 14 -42.59 23.49 19.39
C ASP A 14 -43.76 22.60 18.91
N GLU A 15 -43.60 21.96 17.74
CA GLU A 15 -44.34 20.74 17.46
C GLU A 15 -43.86 19.66 18.45
N VAL A 16 -44.68 19.37 19.46
CA VAL A 16 -44.45 18.25 20.39
C VAL A 16 -44.49 16.95 19.60
N HIS A 17 -43.33 16.47 19.17
CA HIS A 17 -43.18 15.19 18.49
C HIS A 17 -43.41 14.05 19.48
N TYR A 18 -44.52 13.32 19.34
CA TYR A 18 -44.76 12.11 20.12
C TYR A 18 -43.85 10.97 19.62
N PRO A 19 -43.14 10.25 20.51
CA PRO A 19 -42.28 9.14 20.09
C PRO A 19 -43.07 8.11 19.28
N THR A 20 -42.43 7.52 18.27
CA THR A 20 -43.01 6.52 17.35
C THR A 20 -43.44 5.22 18.03
N ARG A 21 -43.23 5.11 19.35
CA ARG A 21 -43.67 4.03 20.23
C ARG A 21 -44.27 4.64 21.51
N PRO A 22 -45.44 4.19 21.97
CA PRO A 22 -46.00 4.63 23.25
C PRO A 22 -45.15 4.01 24.38
N VAL A 23 -44.15 4.74 24.85
CA VAL A 23 -43.33 4.36 26.00
C VAL A 23 -43.43 5.46 27.04
N ASP A 24 -43.69 5.06 28.28
CA ASP A 24 -43.67 5.94 29.45
C ASP A 24 -42.28 6.62 29.56
N LYS A 25 -42.26 7.97 29.54
CA LYS A 25 -41.03 8.77 29.50
C LYS A 25 -40.14 8.49 30.71
N ASP A 26 -40.72 8.36 31.90
CA ASP A 26 -39.97 8.11 33.14
C ASP A 26 -39.33 6.72 33.11
N LYS A 27 -40.05 5.73 32.55
CA LYS A 27 -39.51 4.38 32.34
C LYS A 27 -38.36 4.39 31.32
N ALA A 28 -38.49 5.14 30.23
CA ALA A 28 -37.45 5.26 29.23
C ALA A 28 -36.19 5.95 29.75
N GLU A 29 -36.33 6.99 30.58
CA GLU A 29 -35.21 7.64 31.26
C GLU A 29 -34.51 6.69 32.24
N ASN A 30 -35.27 5.92 33.03
CA ASN A 30 -34.71 4.89 33.90
C ASN A 30 -33.94 3.81 33.11
N GLU A 31 -34.49 3.34 31.99
CA GLU A 31 -33.82 2.41 31.09
C GLU A 31 -32.56 3.03 30.46
N LEU A 32 -32.59 4.31 30.08
CA LEU A 32 -31.44 5.04 29.57
C LEU A 32 -30.30 5.10 30.60
N VAL A 33 -30.60 5.42 31.86
CA VAL A 33 -29.61 5.44 32.95
C VAL A 33 -28.96 4.06 33.13
N ILE A 34 -29.74 2.97 33.04
CA ILE A 34 -29.19 1.60 33.09
C ILE A 34 -28.27 1.32 31.90
N ASN A 35 -28.64 1.78 30.69
CA ASN A 35 -27.82 1.62 29.51
C ASN A 35 -26.51 2.41 29.62
N ILE A 36 -26.55 3.66 30.09
CA ILE A 36 -25.35 4.48 30.34
C ILE A 36 -24.45 3.76 31.34
N LYS A 37 -24.98 3.31 32.48
CA LYS A 37 -24.21 2.57 33.50
C LYS A 37 -23.51 1.33 32.94
N LYS A 38 -24.19 0.57 32.07
CA LYS A 38 -23.61 -0.64 31.43
C LYS A 38 -22.60 -0.31 30.34
N ALA A 39 -22.74 0.82 29.64
CA ALA A 39 -21.77 1.30 28.67
C ALA A 39 -20.49 1.82 29.34
N THR A 40 -20.62 2.48 30.50
CA THR A 40 -19.51 3.07 31.28
C THR A 40 -19.10 2.19 32.46
N SER A 41 -19.12 0.85 32.29
CA SER A 41 -18.67 -0.08 33.34
C SER A 41 -17.16 0.07 33.62
N PRO A 42 -16.67 -0.23 34.83
CA PRO A 42 -15.25 -0.14 35.20
C PRO A 42 -14.36 -1.24 34.57
N GLU A 43 -14.97 -2.21 33.88
CA GLU A 43 -14.25 -3.25 33.14
C GLU A 43 -13.40 -2.63 32.03
N GLU A 44 -12.11 -2.99 31.96
CA GLU A 44 -11.16 -2.56 30.92
C GLU A 44 -11.41 -3.27 29.58
N SER A 45 -12.61 -3.05 29.05
CA SER A 45 -13.11 -3.54 27.76
C SER A 45 -13.81 -2.40 27.03
N ALA A 46 -14.08 -2.60 25.74
CA ALA A 46 -14.82 -1.61 24.98
C ALA A 46 -16.23 -1.35 25.57
N PRO A 47 -16.78 -0.13 25.42
CA PRO A 47 -18.18 0.13 25.75
C PRO A 47 -19.11 -0.86 25.03
N LYS A 48 -19.95 -1.55 25.78
CA LYS A 48 -20.86 -2.57 25.25
C LYS A 48 -21.78 -1.97 24.17
N GLN A 49 -21.60 -2.40 22.92
CA GLN A 49 -22.22 -1.78 21.74
C GLN A 49 -23.74 -1.71 21.81
N LYS A 50 -24.40 -2.75 22.33
CA LYS A 50 -25.86 -2.79 22.54
C LYS A 50 -26.36 -1.59 23.36
N HIS A 51 -25.63 -1.23 24.41
CA HIS A 51 -26.02 -0.13 25.30
C HIS A 51 -25.70 1.23 24.71
N VAL A 52 -24.54 1.37 24.03
CA VAL A 52 -24.22 2.59 23.27
C VAL A 52 -25.25 2.86 22.19
N ARG A 53 -25.68 1.83 21.45
CA ARG A 53 -26.73 1.94 20.43
C ARG A 53 -28.07 2.37 21.04
N LYS A 54 -28.43 1.89 22.23
CA LYS A 54 -29.64 2.33 22.94
C LYS A 54 -29.58 3.81 23.33
N CYS A 55 -28.42 4.32 23.75
CA CYS A 55 -28.23 5.76 23.99
C CYS A 55 -28.41 6.59 22.71
N ILE A 56 -27.85 6.13 21.58
CA ILE A 56 -28.02 6.80 20.27
C ILE A 56 -29.50 6.80 19.86
N VAL A 57 -30.15 5.63 19.89
CA VAL A 57 -31.57 5.48 19.50
C VAL A 57 -32.48 6.35 20.37
N TYR A 58 -32.19 6.49 21.67
CA TYR A 58 -32.94 7.38 22.55
C TYR A 58 -32.96 8.82 22.03
N THR A 59 -31.83 9.34 21.53
CA THR A 59 -31.79 10.72 20.98
C THR A 59 -32.69 10.91 19.75
N TRP A 60 -32.87 9.85 18.95
CA TRP A 60 -33.77 9.85 17.79
C TRP A 60 -35.23 9.66 18.19
N ASP A 61 -35.51 8.79 19.17
CA ASP A 61 -36.88 8.52 19.62
C ASP A 61 -37.51 9.78 20.26
N TYR A 62 -36.73 10.54 21.03
CA TYR A 62 -37.20 11.71 21.79
C TYR A 62 -36.77 13.06 21.21
N HIS A 63 -36.00 13.06 20.12
CA HIS A 63 -35.44 14.28 19.51
C HIS A 63 -34.74 15.19 20.53
N SER A 64 -34.10 14.60 21.54
CA SER A 64 -33.31 15.31 22.56
C SER A 64 -32.26 14.39 23.17
N SER A 65 -31.12 14.98 23.55
CA SER A 65 -30.02 14.33 24.25
C SER A 65 -29.89 14.77 25.72
N ILE A 66 -30.76 15.66 26.22
CA ILE A 66 -30.68 16.20 27.58
C ILE A 66 -30.68 15.09 28.64
N SER A 67 -31.56 14.09 28.53
CA SER A 67 -31.64 12.99 29.48
C SER A 67 -30.40 12.08 29.43
N PHE A 68 -29.71 12.00 28.29
CA PHE A 68 -28.42 11.32 28.17
C PHE A 68 -27.31 12.07 28.94
N TRP A 69 -27.23 13.39 28.79
CA TRP A 69 -26.26 14.22 29.52
C TRP A 69 -26.51 14.26 31.03
N SER A 70 -27.77 14.32 31.44
CA SER A 70 -28.16 14.21 32.86
C SER A 70 -27.83 12.81 33.40
N GLY A 71 -28.11 11.76 32.63
CA GLY A 71 -27.77 10.38 32.95
C GLY A 71 -26.26 10.14 33.13
N LEU A 72 -25.41 10.79 32.32
CA LEU A 72 -23.96 10.73 32.49
C LEU A 72 -23.47 11.43 33.76
N ARG A 73 -24.06 12.57 34.13
CA ARG A 73 -23.68 13.35 35.31
C ARG A 73 -23.98 12.66 36.62
N VAL A 74 -25.03 11.85 36.68
CA VAL A 74 -25.39 11.08 37.89
C VAL A 74 -24.55 9.82 38.08
N GLN A 75 -23.82 9.37 37.05
CA GLN A 75 -22.94 8.20 37.18
C GLN A 75 -21.59 8.59 37.80
N PRO A 76 -21.05 7.79 38.73
CA PRO A 76 -19.74 8.03 39.33
C PRO A 76 -18.61 7.60 38.37
N ILE A 77 -18.50 8.27 37.21
CA ILE A 77 -17.50 7.93 36.19
C ILE A 77 -16.13 8.55 36.47
N LEU A 78 -16.08 9.68 37.19
CA LEU A 78 -14.85 10.46 37.42
C LEU A 78 -13.89 9.80 38.43
N SER A 79 -14.37 8.84 39.21
CA SER A 79 -13.55 8.11 40.18
C SER A 79 -12.64 7.05 39.55
N ASP A 80 -12.97 6.58 38.34
CA ASP A 80 -12.18 5.57 37.62
C ASP A 80 -11.86 6.06 36.20
N GLU A 81 -10.57 6.02 35.85
CA GLU A 81 -10.09 6.52 34.57
C GLU A 81 -10.62 5.71 33.38
N VAL A 82 -10.87 4.40 33.54
CA VAL A 82 -11.43 3.55 32.48
C VAL A 82 -12.90 3.92 32.25
N GLN A 83 -13.68 4.14 33.30
CA GLN A 83 -15.07 4.60 33.19
C GLN A 83 -15.15 5.97 32.53
N THR A 84 -14.28 6.91 32.91
CA THR A 84 -14.20 8.23 32.27
C THR A 84 -13.86 8.10 30.79
N PHE A 85 -12.88 7.28 30.42
CA PHE A 85 -12.50 7.07 29.02
C PHE A 85 -13.63 6.42 28.20
N LYS A 86 -14.31 5.41 28.76
CA LYS A 86 -15.48 4.76 28.12
C LYS A 86 -16.68 5.70 27.98
N ALA A 87 -16.88 6.60 28.94
CA ALA A 87 -17.88 7.65 28.85
C ALA A 87 -17.58 8.60 27.69
N LEU A 88 -16.32 9.01 27.50
CA LEU A 88 -15.91 9.86 26.37
C LEU A 88 -16.09 9.14 25.02
N ILE A 89 -15.77 7.85 24.92
CA ILE A 89 -16.07 7.05 23.72
C ILE A 89 -17.58 7.01 23.44
N THR A 90 -18.40 6.84 24.48
CA THR A 90 -19.86 6.80 24.36
C THR A 90 -20.40 8.14 23.90
N VAL A 91 -19.92 9.25 24.48
CA VAL A 91 -20.25 10.62 24.06
C VAL A 91 -19.86 10.85 22.61
N HIS A 92 -18.64 10.49 22.21
CA HIS A 92 -18.17 10.66 20.84
C HIS A 92 -19.08 9.93 19.84
N LYS A 93 -19.45 8.68 20.13
CA LYS A 93 -20.39 7.91 19.29
C LYS A 93 -21.79 8.53 19.24
N VAL A 94 -22.29 9.07 20.35
CA VAL A 94 -23.60 9.76 20.39
C VAL A 94 -23.56 11.07 19.62
N LEU A 95 -22.44 11.81 19.64
CA LEU A 95 -22.25 13.01 18.82
C LEU A 95 -22.18 12.69 17.32
N GLN A 96 -21.67 11.51 16.95
CA GLN A 96 -21.59 11.08 15.56
C GLN A 96 -22.92 10.58 15.01
N GLU A 97 -23.60 9.67 15.72
CA GLU A 97 -24.74 8.90 15.20
C GLU A 97 -26.09 9.34 15.80
N GLY A 98 -26.10 10.27 16.76
CA GLY A 98 -27.32 10.77 17.42
C GLY A 98 -28.10 11.78 16.57
N HIS A 99 -29.31 12.12 17.01
CA HIS A 99 -30.14 13.13 16.34
C HIS A 99 -29.39 14.47 16.23
N PRO A 100 -29.49 15.26 15.12
CA PRO A 100 -28.70 16.49 14.92
C PRO A 100 -28.78 17.51 16.06
N VAL A 101 -29.89 17.56 16.79
CA VAL A 101 -30.05 18.39 18.00
C VAL A 101 -29.00 18.10 19.08
N THR A 102 -28.48 16.87 19.12
CA THR A 102 -27.49 16.40 20.10
C THR A 102 -26.24 17.28 20.07
N ILE A 103 -25.80 17.70 18.88
CA ILE A 103 -24.63 18.57 18.72
C ILE A 103 -24.91 19.96 19.31
N LYS A 104 -26.11 20.50 19.05
CA LYS A 104 -26.55 21.80 19.58
C LYS A 104 -26.60 21.78 21.12
N GLU A 105 -27.21 20.75 21.69
CA GLU A 105 -27.32 20.57 23.14
C GLU A 105 -25.96 20.26 23.81
N ALA A 106 -25.04 19.60 23.09
CA ALA A 106 -23.70 19.27 23.59
C ALA A 106 -22.83 20.50 23.85
N HIS A 107 -23.05 21.64 23.16
CA HIS A 107 -22.32 22.88 23.44
C HIS A 107 -22.49 23.33 24.89
N GLY A 108 -23.68 23.13 25.47
CA GLY A 108 -23.96 23.43 26.88
C GLY A 108 -23.22 22.52 27.87
N GLN A 109 -22.61 21.42 27.39
CA GLN A 109 -21.93 20.41 28.21
C GLN A 109 -20.41 20.52 28.17
N ALA A 110 -19.85 21.53 27.50
CA ALA A 110 -18.41 21.75 27.40
C ALA A 110 -17.71 21.83 28.76
N GLY A 111 -18.30 22.52 29.74
CA GLY A 111 -17.74 22.63 31.10
C GLY A 111 -17.67 21.30 31.85
N TRP A 112 -18.58 20.37 31.57
CA TRP A 112 -18.53 19.02 32.14
C TRP A 112 -17.43 18.18 31.48
N LEU A 113 -17.26 18.28 30.16
CA LEU A 113 -16.17 17.61 29.43
C LEU A 113 -14.79 18.09 29.93
N GLU A 114 -14.62 19.39 30.15
CA GLU A 114 -13.38 19.92 30.73
C GLU A 114 -13.13 19.42 32.16
N THR A 115 -14.19 19.26 32.95
CA THR A 115 -14.07 18.66 34.29
C THR A 115 -13.55 17.23 34.20
N CYS A 116 -14.02 16.43 33.22
CA CYS A 116 -13.48 15.09 32.99
C CYS A 116 -11.96 15.09 32.74
N ALA A 117 -11.43 16.10 32.03
CA ALA A 117 -9.98 16.24 31.80
C ALA A 117 -9.21 16.71 33.05
N ARG A 118 -9.79 17.61 33.85
CA ARG A 118 -9.17 18.17 35.06
C ARG A 118 -9.14 17.20 36.24
N THR A 119 -10.17 16.35 36.38
CA THR A 119 -10.30 15.45 37.53
C THR A 119 -9.37 14.24 37.45
N VAL A 120 -8.84 13.90 36.27
CA VAL A 120 -7.95 12.74 36.11
C VAL A 120 -6.49 13.12 36.37
N ALA A 121 -5.81 12.30 37.19
CA ALA A 121 -4.39 12.43 37.52
C ALA A 121 -3.49 12.45 36.27
N ALA A 122 -2.33 13.12 36.36
CA ALA A 122 -1.43 13.32 35.22
C ALA A 122 -0.92 12.00 34.62
N GLU A 123 -0.55 11.04 35.46
CA GLU A 123 -0.31 9.64 35.10
C GLU A 123 -1.21 8.77 36.00
N GLY A 124 -2.42 8.49 35.55
CA GLY A 124 -3.31 7.54 36.25
C GLY A 124 -2.66 6.15 36.36
N GLN A 125 -3.09 5.32 37.32
CA GLN A 125 -2.50 3.99 37.58
C GLN A 125 -2.42 3.10 36.32
N ARG A 126 -3.38 3.23 35.41
CA ARG A 126 -3.50 2.48 34.15
C ARG A 126 -3.15 3.31 32.91
N GLY A 127 -2.70 4.55 33.11
CA GLY A 127 -2.21 5.43 32.04
C GLY A 127 -3.29 5.97 31.09
N TYR A 128 -4.55 6.09 31.53
CA TYR A 128 -5.61 6.71 30.70
C TYR A 128 -5.67 8.22 30.84
N GLY A 129 -5.00 8.83 31.84
CA GLY A 129 -4.98 10.28 32.05
C GLY A 129 -4.63 11.11 30.80
N PRO A 130 -3.49 10.86 30.14
CA PRO A 130 -3.13 11.56 28.90
C PRO A 130 -4.15 11.34 27.75
N LEU A 131 -4.68 10.12 27.64
CA LEU A 131 -5.70 9.77 26.65
C LEU A 131 -6.99 10.55 26.87
N ILE A 132 -7.46 10.65 28.12
CA ILE A 132 -8.69 11.38 28.49
C ILE A 132 -8.56 12.87 28.17
N ARG A 133 -7.42 13.49 28.53
CA ARG A 133 -7.18 14.91 28.25
C ARG A 133 -7.18 15.21 26.75
N THR A 134 -6.47 14.38 25.97
CA THR A 134 -6.39 14.52 24.52
C THR A 134 -7.75 14.26 23.86
N TYR A 135 -8.53 13.29 24.36
CA TYR A 135 -9.88 13.02 23.87
C TYR A 135 -10.84 14.18 24.15
N VAL A 136 -10.82 14.74 25.37
CA VAL A 136 -11.63 15.92 25.70
C VAL A 136 -11.25 17.10 24.80
N GLN A 137 -9.96 17.33 24.57
CA GLN A 137 -9.50 18.37 23.65
C GLN A 137 -10.06 18.16 22.23
N PHE A 138 -10.00 16.93 21.72
CA PHE A 138 -10.58 16.59 20.43
C PHE A 138 -12.11 16.82 20.38
N ILE A 139 -12.87 16.35 21.38
CA ILE A 139 -14.33 16.55 21.42
C ILE A 139 -14.67 18.04 21.48
N LEU A 140 -13.94 18.83 22.28
CA LEU A 140 -14.13 20.28 22.32
C LEU A 140 -13.79 20.95 20.99
N ALA A 141 -12.76 20.50 20.27
CA ALA A 141 -12.46 20.97 18.93
C ALA A 141 -13.58 20.63 17.93
N LYS A 142 -14.13 19.41 17.98
CA LYS A 142 -15.31 18.99 17.20
C LYS A 142 -16.53 19.86 17.49
N LEU A 143 -16.82 20.15 18.76
CA LEU A 143 -17.91 21.04 19.13
C LEU A 143 -17.66 22.49 18.66
N ARG A 144 -16.42 22.99 18.70
CA ARG A 144 -16.12 24.31 18.13
C ARG A 144 -16.35 24.35 16.62
N PHE A 145 -15.93 23.29 15.90
CA PHE A 145 -16.18 23.15 14.47
C PHE A 145 -17.69 23.23 14.16
N HIS A 146 -18.52 22.40 14.79
CA HIS A 146 -19.97 22.43 14.53
C HIS A 146 -20.67 23.72 14.99
N ARG A 147 -20.07 24.50 15.90
CA ARG A 147 -20.58 25.83 16.26
C ARG A 147 -20.34 26.84 15.15
N LEU A 148 -19.20 26.75 14.47
CA LEU A 148 -18.84 27.60 13.34
C LEU A 148 -19.55 27.15 12.06
N ARG A 149 -19.69 25.82 11.89
CA ARG A 149 -20.19 25.15 10.68
C ARG A 149 -21.33 24.18 11.04
N PRO A 150 -22.51 24.69 11.42
CA PRO A 150 -23.67 23.89 11.84
C PRO A 150 -24.27 23.03 10.72
N GLU A 151 -23.89 23.31 9.47
CA GLU A 151 -24.37 22.62 8.28
C GLU A 151 -23.82 21.19 8.13
N PHE A 152 -22.73 20.85 8.83
CA PHE A 152 -22.20 19.49 8.87
C PHE A 152 -22.89 18.65 9.94
N ASN A 153 -23.30 17.44 9.54
CA ASN A 153 -23.78 16.42 10.48
C ASN A 153 -22.63 15.81 11.31
N GLY A 154 -22.97 15.08 12.37
CA GLY A 154 -22.00 14.56 13.33
C GLY A 154 -21.00 13.54 12.79
N LEU A 155 -21.34 12.81 11.72
CA LEU A 155 -20.54 11.73 11.14
C LEU A 155 -19.78 12.16 9.87
N PHE A 156 -20.01 13.39 9.39
CA PHE A 156 -19.51 13.88 8.11
C PHE A 156 -19.88 12.92 6.96
N GLU A 157 -21.18 12.65 6.77
CA GLU A 157 -21.67 11.84 5.64
C GLU A 157 -21.72 12.64 4.33
N TYR A 158 -21.14 12.04 3.28
CA TYR A 158 -21.02 12.69 1.96
C TYR A 158 -22.37 12.87 1.23
N GLU A 159 -23.39 12.07 1.54
CA GLU A 159 -24.69 12.13 0.84
C GLU A 159 -25.45 13.44 1.11
N GLU A 160 -25.25 14.07 2.27
CA GLU A 160 -25.81 15.40 2.58
C GLU A 160 -25.02 16.56 1.95
N TYR A 161 -23.79 16.33 1.45
CA TYR A 161 -22.97 17.38 0.79
C TYR A 161 -23.65 18.00 -0.43
N ILE A 162 -24.45 17.22 -1.16
CA ILE A 162 -25.18 17.71 -2.33
C ILE A 162 -26.28 18.73 -1.91
N SER A 163 -26.69 18.69 -0.64
CA SER A 163 -27.72 19.57 -0.07
C SER A 163 -27.18 20.81 0.66
N LEU A 164 -25.87 20.88 0.87
CA LEU A 164 -25.20 21.92 1.66
C LEU A 164 -25.14 23.26 0.91
N LYS A 165 -25.84 24.27 1.46
CA LYS A 165 -25.79 25.68 1.02
C LYS A 165 -24.40 26.26 1.32
N GLY A 166 -23.83 27.04 0.39
CA GLY A 166 -22.60 27.85 0.65
C GLY A 166 -21.37 27.53 -0.21
N ILE A 167 -21.43 26.55 -1.12
CA ILE A 167 -20.28 26.18 -2.00
C ILE A 167 -20.06 27.22 -3.14
N ASP A 168 -20.81 28.32 -3.14
CA ASP A 168 -20.73 29.35 -4.18
C ASP A 168 -19.65 30.40 -3.93
N ASP A 169 -19.17 30.58 -2.70
CA ASP A 169 -18.05 31.49 -2.39
C ASP A 169 -16.73 30.71 -2.20
N PRO A 170 -15.72 30.93 -3.07
CA PRO A 170 -14.39 30.34 -2.89
C PRO A 170 -13.70 30.68 -1.56
N ASN A 171 -13.97 31.84 -0.97
CA ASN A 171 -13.36 32.25 0.30
C ASN A 171 -13.93 31.42 1.46
N GLU A 172 -15.25 31.26 1.50
CA GLU A 172 -15.92 30.41 2.49
C GLU A 172 -15.53 28.94 2.31
N GLY A 173 -15.38 28.49 1.06
CA GLY A 173 -14.85 27.16 0.75
C GLY A 173 -13.43 26.94 1.29
N TYR A 174 -12.55 27.94 1.12
CA TYR A 174 -11.17 27.88 1.63
C TYR A 174 -11.14 27.77 3.16
N GLU A 175 -11.89 28.62 3.86
CA GLU A 175 -11.98 28.58 5.32
C GLU A 175 -12.54 27.26 5.83
N THR A 176 -13.61 26.76 5.20
CA THR A 176 -14.23 25.47 5.57
C THR A 176 -13.26 24.30 5.41
N ILE A 177 -12.49 24.26 4.31
CA ILE A 177 -11.44 23.25 4.11
C ILE A 177 -10.36 23.38 5.19
N SER A 178 -9.94 24.61 5.52
CA SER A 178 -8.92 24.86 6.55
C SER A 178 -9.39 24.39 7.94
N ASP A 179 -10.65 24.64 8.29
CA ASP A 179 -11.26 24.19 9.54
C ASP A 179 -11.39 22.65 9.61
N LEU A 180 -11.81 22.01 8.51
CA LEU A 180 -11.86 20.55 8.38
C LEU A 180 -10.46 19.92 8.52
N MET A 181 -9.44 20.52 7.89
CA MET A 181 -8.05 20.10 8.05
C MET A 181 -7.57 20.29 9.49
N GLY A 182 -7.98 21.36 10.16
CA GLY A 182 -7.70 21.58 11.58
C GLY A 182 -8.29 20.47 12.47
N LEU A 183 -9.51 20.01 12.18
CA LEU A 183 -10.12 18.89 12.90
C LEU A 183 -9.41 17.56 12.60
N GLN A 184 -8.98 17.34 11.35
CA GLN A 184 -8.20 16.17 10.95
C GLN A 184 -6.86 16.09 11.70
N ASP A 185 -6.17 17.21 11.92
CA ASP A 185 -4.93 17.27 12.70
C ASP A 185 -5.16 16.90 14.18
N GLN A 186 -6.32 17.28 14.75
CA GLN A 186 -6.68 16.86 16.11
C GLN A 186 -6.92 15.35 16.19
N ILE A 187 -7.52 14.73 15.15
CA ILE A 187 -7.65 13.27 15.05
C ILE A 187 -6.27 12.62 15.00
N GLU A 188 -5.34 13.18 14.20
CA GLU A 188 -3.97 12.68 14.10
C GLU A 188 -3.24 12.72 15.45
N SER A 189 -3.30 13.85 16.15
CA SER A 189 -2.70 14.01 17.48
C SER A 189 -3.28 13.00 18.48
N PHE A 190 -4.59 12.80 18.47
CA PHE A 190 -5.24 11.88 19.39
C PHE A 190 -4.92 10.41 19.08
N GLN A 191 -4.99 9.99 17.81
CA GLN A 191 -4.68 8.60 17.46
C GLN A 191 -3.22 8.24 17.76
N ARG A 192 -2.25 9.15 17.52
CA ARG A 192 -0.85 8.93 17.89
C ARG A 192 -0.69 8.72 19.39
N MET A 193 -1.43 9.48 20.19
CA MET A 193 -1.46 9.34 21.64
C MET A 193 -2.04 7.97 22.06
N VAL A 194 -3.09 7.51 21.38
CA VAL A 194 -3.69 6.19 21.63
C VAL A 194 -2.69 5.07 21.33
N PHE A 195 -2.02 5.09 20.17
CA PHE A 195 -1.01 4.09 19.82
C PHE A 195 0.21 4.11 20.75
N SER A 196 0.69 5.29 21.17
CA SER A 196 1.83 5.39 22.09
C SER A 196 1.55 4.82 23.48
N HIS A 197 0.28 4.76 23.88
CA HIS A 197 -0.16 4.21 25.16
C HIS A 197 -0.60 2.73 25.07
N PHE A 198 -0.27 2.02 23.98
CA PHE A 198 -0.51 0.58 23.89
C PHE A 198 0.44 -0.19 24.80
N ARG A 199 -0.14 -1.03 25.66
CA ARG A 199 0.62 -1.89 26.58
C ARG A 199 0.83 -3.26 25.95
N HIS A 200 2.06 -3.79 25.98
CA HIS A 200 2.43 -5.02 25.28
C HIS A 200 1.83 -6.31 25.91
N SER A 201 1.42 -6.25 27.18
CA SER A 201 0.96 -7.41 27.98
C SER A 201 -0.53 -7.37 28.36
N ALA A 202 -1.24 -6.26 28.07
CA ALA A 202 -2.64 -6.06 28.48
C ALA A 202 -3.59 -6.07 27.27
N ASN A 203 -4.85 -6.46 27.50
CA ASN A 203 -5.90 -6.32 26.50
C ASN A 203 -6.11 -4.83 26.20
N ASN A 204 -5.68 -4.36 25.03
CA ASN A 204 -5.82 -2.96 24.61
C ASN A 204 -7.21 -2.65 24.06
N GLU A 205 -8.18 -3.56 24.15
CA GLU A 205 -9.53 -3.42 23.58
C GLU A 205 -10.21 -2.09 23.92
N CYS A 206 -10.15 -1.64 25.18
CA CYS A 206 -10.72 -0.35 25.57
C CYS A 206 -10.07 0.83 24.81
N ARG A 207 -8.73 0.85 24.71
CA ARG A 207 -7.97 1.87 23.96
C ARG A 207 -8.27 1.81 22.46
N ILE A 208 -8.28 0.60 21.88
CA ILE A 208 -8.59 0.36 20.46
C ILE A 208 -10.02 0.81 20.13
N SER A 209 -10.97 0.64 21.04
CA SER A 209 -12.37 1.03 20.82
C SER A 209 -12.56 2.54 20.60
N ALA A 210 -11.63 3.38 21.07
CA ALA A 210 -11.61 4.81 20.79
C ALA A 210 -11.19 5.14 19.36
N LEU A 211 -10.43 4.27 18.69
CA LEU A 211 -10.01 4.45 17.30
C LEU A 211 -11.16 4.24 16.31
N VAL A 212 -12.16 3.42 16.65
CA VAL A 212 -13.31 3.13 15.78
C VAL A 212 -14.05 4.40 15.33
N PRO A 213 -14.52 5.29 16.23
CA PRO A 213 -15.15 6.53 15.80
C PRO A 213 -14.17 7.48 15.09
N LEU A 214 -12.88 7.50 15.44
CA LEU A 214 -11.87 8.34 14.77
C LEU A 214 -11.64 7.93 13.31
N VAL A 215 -11.61 6.63 13.00
CA VAL A 215 -11.47 6.13 11.63
C VAL A 215 -12.68 6.53 10.78
N LYS A 216 -13.90 6.41 11.32
CA LYS A 216 -15.13 6.84 10.62
C LYS A 216 -15.10 8.35 10.30
N GLU A 217 -14.76 9.17 11.30
CA GLU A 217 -14.79 10.63 11.17
C GLU A 217 -13.67 11.16 10.25
N SER A 218 -12.45 10.64 10.42
CA SER A 218 -11.33 11.01 9.55
C SER A 218 -11.58 10.69 8.08
N TRP A 219 -12.30 9.59 7.79
CA TRP A 219 -12.68 9.21 6.44
C TRP A 219 -13.74 10.14 5.85
N GLY A 220 -14.78 10.47 6.63
CA GLY A 220 -15.78 11.46 6.24
C GLY A 220 -15.13 12.79 5.89
N ILE A 221 -14.32 13.33 6.81
CA ILE A 221 -13.57 14.58 6.62
C ILE A 221 -12.67 14.50 5.38
N TYR A 222 -11.94 13.40 5.18
CA TYR A 222 -11.06 13.23 4.03
C TYR A 222 -11.81 13.27 2.69
N ARG A 223 -12.98 12.62 2.61
CA ARG A 223 -13.84 12.65 1.42
C ARG A 223 -14.37 14.07 1.14
N PHE A 224 -14.79 14.79 2.18
CA PHE A 224 -15.25 16.17 2.07
C PHE A 224 -14.16 17.09 1.55
N ILE A 225 -12.97 17.06 2.17
CA ILE A 225 -11.82 17.88 1.74
C ILE A 225 -11.47 17.56 0.28
N THR A 226 -11.38 16.29 -0.10
CA THR A 226 -11.05 15.89 -1.48
C THR A 226 -12.06 16.43 -2.49
N SER A 227 -13.35 16.36 -2.18
CA SER A 227 -14.42 16.84 -3.06
C SER A 227 -14.45 18.36 -3.15
N MET A 228 -14.36 19.08 -2.02
CA MET A 228 -14.36 20.54 -1.99
C MET A 228 -13.12 21.11 -2.69
N LEU A 229 -11.95 20.52 -2.45
CA LEU A 229 -10.71 20.98 -3.08
C LEU A 229 -10.75 20.80 -4.60
N ARG A 230 -11.32 19.69 -5.10
CA ARG A 230 -11.58 19.50 -6.55
C ARG A 230 -12.59 20.51 -7.10
N ALA A 231 -13.67 20.77 -6.36
CA ALA A 231 -14.69 21.74 -6.77
C ALA A 231 -14.13 23.16 -6.83
N MET A 232 -13.28 23.54 -5.87
CA MET A 232 -12.58 24.82 -5.86
C MET A 232 -11.63 24.95 -7.04
N HIS A 233 -10.82 23.94 -7.34
CA HIS A 233 -9.93 23.95 -8.53
C HIS A 233 -10.69 24.09 -9.86
N ARG A 234 -11.96 23.68 -9.94
CA ARG A 234 -12.81 23.90 -11.12
C ARG A 234 -13.37 25.32 -11.22
N ARG A 235 -13.53 26.02 -10.10
CA ARG A 235 -14.20 27.32 -10.02
C ARG A 235 -13.24 28.50 -9.93
N THR A 236 -12.09 28.33 -9.27
CA THR A 236 -11.07 29.38 -9.12
C THR A 236 -9.99 29.25 -10.18
N ASN A 237 -9.72 30.34 -10.91
CA ASN A 237 -8.60 30.43 -11.85
C ASN A 237 -7.25 30.70 -11.15
N ASP A 238 -7.26 30.96 -9.84
CA ASP A 238 -6.07 31.20 -9.04
C ASP A 238 -5.59 29.89 -8.40
N HIS A 239 -4.71 29.19 -9.12
CA HIS A 239 -4.11 27.95 -8.65
C HIS A 239 -3.10 28.17 -7.52
N ASP A 240 -2.52 29.36 -7.42
CA ASP A 240 -1.49 29.69 -6.43
C ASP A 240 -2.12 29.90 -5.05
N ALA A 241 -3.33 30.48 -4.99
CA ALA A 241 -4.08 30.65 -3.75
C ALA A 241 -4.41 29.31 -3.06
N LEU A 242 -4.58 28.22 -3.82
CA LEU A 242 -4.91 26.89 -3.27
C LEU A 242 -3.70 26.02 -2.94
N GLU A 243 -2.49 26.48 -3.28
CA GLU A 243 -1.24 25.75 -3.03
C GLU A 243 -1.05 25.36 -1.54
N PRO A 244 -1.27 26.25 -0.56
CA PRO A 244 -1.09 25.89 0.86
C PRO A 244 -2.03 24.76 1.31
N LEU A 245 -3.28 24.78 0.83
CA LEU A 245 -4.26 23.73 1.13
C LEU A 245 -3.87 22.39 0.49
N ARG A 246 -3.34 22.41 -0.74
CA ARG A 246 -2.86 21.19 -1.42
C ARG A 246 -1.68 20.57 -0.69
N GLN A 247 -0.69 21.37 -0.30
CA GLN A 247 0.48 20.88 0.44
C GLN A 247 0.05 20.25 1.77
N ARG A 248 -0.87 20.91 2.49
CA ARG A 248 -1.42 20.39 3.75
C ARG A 248 -2.23 19.11 3.53
N PHE A 249 -3.07 19.05 2.49
CA PHE A 249 -3.81 17.85 2.10
C PHE A 249 -2.89 16.66 1.81
N ASN A 250 -1.80 16.87 1.08
CA ASN A 250 -0.84 15.81 0.74
C ASN A 250 -0.16 15.26 2.00
N SER A 251 0.26 16.14 2.91
CA SER A 251 0.82 15.75 4.21
C SER A 251 -0.20 14.92 5.02
N GLN A 252 -1.44 15.41 5.13
CA GLN A 252 -2.51 14.69 5.83
C GLN A 252 -2.84 13.35 5.19
N HIS A 253 -2.80 13.24 3.86
CA HIS A 253 -3.04 11.98 3.14
C HIS A 253 -2.02 10.91 3.56
N HIS A 254 -0.73 11.24 3.62
CA HIS A 254 0.29 10.30 4.05
C HIS A 254 0.16 9.91 5.52
N ASN A 255 -0.13 10.88 6.40
CA ASN A 255 -0.39 10.62 7.81
C ASN A 255 -1.62 9.69 7.99
N LEU A 256 -2.69 9.94 7.25
CA LEU A 256 -3.92 9.17 7.30
C LEU A 256 -3.74 7.75 6.74
N ARG A 257 -2.94 7.60 5.68
CA ARG A 257 -2.55 6.28 5.14
C ARG A 257 -1.79 5.47 6.19
N LYS A 258 -0.84 6.09 6.89
CA LYS A 258 -0.11 5.43 7.99
C LYS A 258 -1.07 5.03 9.12
N PHE A 259 -1.98 5.92 9.52
CA PHE A 259 -2.99 5.64 10.53
C PHE A 259 -3.89 4.44 10.14
N TYR A 260 -4.43 4.41 8.91
CA TYR A 260 -5.25 3.30 8.44
C TYR A 260 -4.47 2.00 8.29
N TYR A 261 -3.20 2.06 7.90
CA TYR A 261 -2.33 0.89 7.89
C TYR A 261 -2.15 0.32 9.30
N GLU A 262 -1.84 1.16 10.30
CA GLU A 262 -1.72 0.74 11.69
C GLU A 262 -3.05 0.17 12.23
N CYS A 263 -4.19 0.79 11.90
CA CYS A 263 -5.51 0.27 12.27
C CYS A 263 -5.85 -1.06 11.58
N SER A 264 -5.39 -1.29 10.35
CA SER A 264 -5.64 -2.54 9.62
C SER A 264 -4.97 -3.76 10.27
N ASN A 265 -3.94 -3.54 11.09
CA ASN A 265 -3.27 -4.59 11.86
C ASN A 265 -4.02 -4.93 13.17
N LEU A 266 -5.03 -4.16 13.55
CA LEU A 266 -5.78 -4.34 14.80
C LEU A 266 -7.04 -5.20 14.56
N LYS A 267 -6.95 -6.51 14.82
CA LYS A 267 -8.05 -7.48 14.62
C LYS A 267 -9.40 -7.04 15.22
N TYR A 268 -9.37 -6.49 16.44
CA TYR A 268 -10.59 -6.01 17.10
C TYR A 268 -11.28 -4.89 16.30
N LEU A 269 -10.48 -3.94 15.78
CA LEU A 269 -10.99 -2.80 15.01
C LEU A 269 -11.52 -3.24 13.65
N THR A 270 -10.81 -4.12 12.94
CA THR A 270 -11.23 -4.62 11.61
C THR A 270 -12.46 -5.51 11.65
N GLY A 271 -12.74 -6.17 12.77
CA GLY A 271 -14.00 -6.90 12.98
C GLY A 271 -15.21 -5.99 13.21
N LEU A 272 -14.97 -4.72 13.57
CA LEU A 272 -15.98 -3.73 13.94
C LEU A 272 -16.32 -2.77 12.79
N ILE A 273 -15.33 -2.37 12.02
CA ILE A 273 -15.46 -1.45 10.89
C ILE A 273 -14.53 -1.88 9.74
N ASN A 274 -14.95 -1.59 8.51
CA ASN A 274 -14.07 -1.72 7.36
C ASN A 274 -13.13 -0.49 7.29
N VAL A 275 -11.83 -0.72 7.48
CA VAL A 275 -10.83 0.36 7.44
C VAL A 275 -10.62 0.80 5.98
N PRO A 276 -10.81 2.09 5.64
CA PRO A 276 -10.62 2.57 4.27
C PRO A 276 -9.17 2.36 3.79
N LYS A 277 -9.00 1.95 2.53
CA LYS A 277 -7.68 1.78 1.90
C LYS A 277 -7.37 2.99 1.03
N LEU A 278 -6.35 3.75 1.41
CA LEU A 278 -5.84 4.89 0.63
C LEU A 278 -4.73 4.45 -0.33
N GLY A 279 -4.67 5.09 -1.50
CA GLY A 279 -3.61 4.87 -2.50
C GLY A 279 -2.22 5.27 -1.99
N GLN A 280 -1.18 4.90 -2.75
CA GLN A 280 0.20 5.25 -2.39
C GLN A 280 0.49 6.75 -2.59
N GLU A 281 -0.08 7.31 -3.65
CA GLU A 281 -0.03 8.73 -3.94
C GLU A 281 -1.40 9.39 -3.66
N PRO A 282 -1.41 10.66 -3.24
CA PRO A 282 -2.66 11.40 -3.07
C PRO A 282 -3.42 11.45 -4.40
N PRO A 283 -4.77 11.35 -4.36
CA PRO A 283 -5.57 11.39 -5.58
C PRO A 283 -5.35 12.70 -6.31
N ASN A 284 -5.25 12.64 -7.64
CA ASN A 284 -5.06 13.84 -8.44
C ASN A 284 -6.26 14.79 -8.23
N LEU A 285 -5.95 16.01 -7.76
CA LEU A 285 -6.92 17.05 -7.45
C LEU A 285 -7.28 17.88 -8.69
N LEU A 286 -6.47 17.77 -9.75
CA LEU A 286 -6.61 18.49 -11.02
C LEU A 286 -7.27 17.63 -12.12
N ASP A 287 -7.49 16.33 -11.87
CA ASP A 287 -7.97 15.40 -12.89
C ASP A 287 -9.45 15.61 -13.23
N THR A 288 -9.71 15.92 -14.50
CA THR A 288 -11.01 16.26 -15.09
C THR A 288 -11.81 15.02 -15.50
N GLY A 289 -11.80 13.97 -14.67
CA GLY A 289 -12.57 12.74 -14.89
C GLY A 289 -13.96 12.74 -14.24
N SER A 290 -14.91 12.05 -14.87
CA SER A 290 -16.36 12.02 -14.59
C SER A 290 -16.74 11.76 -13.13
N ALA A 291 -16.93 12.84 -12.38
CA ALA A 291 -17.86 12.87 -11.25
C ALA A 291 -19.23 13.32 -11.80
N PRO A 292 -20.36 12.79 -11.29
CA PRO A 292 -21.69 13.11 -11.80
C PRO A 292 -21.94 14.62 -11.79
N ASP A 293 -22.43 15.13 -12.91
CA ASP A 293 -22.87 16.51 -13.05
C ASP A 293 -24.00 16.82 -12.07
N LEU A 294 -23.91 17.99 -11.44
CA LEU A 294 -24.94 18.49 -10.54
C LEU A 294 -26.24 18.71 -11.35
N PRO A 295 -27.41 18.30 -10.84
CA PRO A 295 -28.67 18.57 -11.53
C PRO A 295 -28.92 20.08 -11.60
N ALA A 296 -29.16 20.58 -12.81
CA ALA A 296 -29.59 21.96 -13.02
C ALA A 296 -30.94 22.20 -12.34
N ARG A 297 -31.04 23.34 -11.64
CA ARG A 297 -32.23 23.79 -10.91
C ARG A 297 -33.50 23.78 -11.79
N PRO A 298 -34.63 23.22 -11.32
CA PRO A 298 -35.93 23.42 -11.98
C PRO A 298 -36.34 24.89 -11.92
N LYS A 299 -36.71 25.46 -13.07
CA LYS A 299 -37.36 26.76 -13.16
C LYS A 299 -38.79 26.63 -12.61
N THR A 300 -39.04 27.16 -11.43
CA THR A 300 -40.41 27.41 -10.94
C THR A 300 -40.70 28.90 -11.01
N THR A 301 -41.62 29.21 -11.92
CA THR A 301 -42.46 30.39 -11.97
C THR A 301 -43.31 30.52 -10.69
N THR A 302 -43.56 31.79 -10.35
CA THR A 302 -44.73 32.34 -9.62
C THR A 302 -44.92 32.00 -8.15
N ALA A 303 -44.53 32.92 -7.27
CA ALA A 303 -45.43 33.46 -6.25
C ALA A 303 -45.07 34.93 -5.95
N SER A 304 -46.13 35.73 -5.89
CA SER A 304 -46.21 37.20 -5.89
C SER A 304 -45.98 37.83 -4.50
N PRO A 305 -45.89 39.18 -4.41
CA PRO A 305 -45.14 39.91 -3.40
C PRO A 305 -45.98 40.46 -2.25
N ALA A 306 -45.29 40.80 -1.15
CA ALA A 306 -45.82 41.62 -0.05
C ALA A 306 -45.08 42.99 0.00
N PRO A 307 -45.73 44.05 0.52
CA PRO A 307 -45.67 45.39 -0.07
C PRO A 307 -45.07 46.43 0.92
N PRO A 308 -45.30 47.76 0.82
CA PRO A 308 -44.27 48.74 0.48
C PRO A 308 -43.93 49.70 1.64
N LEU A 309 -42.71 50.24 1.66
CA LEU A 309 -42.37 51.41 2.48
C LEU A 309 -42.37 52.68 1.64
N ALA A 310 -42.88 53.73 2.27
CA ALA A 310 -43.33 54.99 1.69
C ALA A 310 -42.20 55.90 1.20
N ALA A 311 -42.62 56.82 0.33
CA ALA A 311 -41.84 57.80 -0.42
C ALA A 311 -41.69 59.16 0.35
N PRO A 312 -41.32 60.28 -0.29
CA PRO A 312 -39.96 60.82 -0.32
C PRO A 312 -39.90 62.31 0.14
N SER A 313 -38.70 62.90 0.20
CA SER A 313 -38.34 64.33 -0.06
C SER A 313 -36.90 64.61 0.46
N PRO A 314 -36.20 65.67 0.01
CA PRO A 314 -35.82 66.05 -1.35
C PRO A 314 -34.29 66.36 -1.47
N ALA A 315 -33.74 66.41 -2.69
CA ALA A 315 -32.43 67.03 -2.99
C ALA A 315 -32.57 68.58 -3.02
N PRO A 316 -31.52 69.43 -3.15
CA PRO A 316 -30.09 69.20 -3.46
C PRO A 316 -29.09 70.08 -2.64
N ASP A 317 -27.76 69.95 -2.83
CA ASP A 317 -26.90 71.10 -3.21
C ASP A 317 -25.39 70.79 -3.33
N ALA A 318 -24.80 71.39 -4.37
CA ALA A 318 -23.46 71.22 -4.91
C ALA A 318 -22.32 71.85 -4.08
N ALA A 319 -22.40 71.80 -2.75
CA ALA A 319 -21.38 72.37 -1.85
C ALA A 319 -20.41 71.33 -1.24
N VAL A 320 -20.74 70.03 -1.28
CA VAL A 320 -20.03 69.00 -0.50
C VAL A 320 -18.87 68.33 -1.26
N ILE A 321 -18.80 68.48 -2.58
CA ILE A 321 -17.73 67.87 -3.41
C ILE A 321 -16.42 68.69 -3.34
N ASN A 322 -16.47 69.97 -2.97
CA ASN A 322 -15.26 70.80 -2.76
C ASN A 322 -14.73 70.73 -1.30
N GLU A 323 -15.47 70.08 -0.40
CA GLU A 323 -15.12 69.96 1.02
C GLU A 323 -14.42 68.63 1.33
N GLN A 324 -14.75 67.54 0.61
CA GLN A 324 -14.02 66.26 0.70
C GLN A 324 -12.60 66.30 0.08
N ALA A 325 -12.37 67.17 -0.92
CA ALA A 325 -11.04 67.35 -1.51
C ALA A 325 -10.08 68.19 -0.62
N ARG A 326 -10.60 69.06 0.26
CA ARG A 326 -9.80 69.75 1.29
C ARG A 326 -9.51 68.86 2.50
N MET A 327 -10.40 67.93 2.82
CA MET A 327 -10.23 67.02 3.96
C MET A 327 -9.18 65.92 3.70
N LEU A 328 -9.03 65.41 2.46
CA LEU A 328 -7.95 64.47 2.14
C LEU A 328 -6.55 65.13 2.18
N LYS A 329 -6.44 66.39 1.74
CA LYS A 329 -5.17 67.14 1.79
C LYS A 329 -4.77 67.52 3.22
N GLN A 330 -5.74 67.82 4.09
CA GLN A 330 -5.49 68.04 5.53
C GLN A 330 -5.08 66.75 6.27
N TYR A 331 -5.47 65.57 5.78
CA TYR A 331 -5.10 64.29 6.37
C TYR A 331 -3.67 63.86 5.97
N GLU A 332 -3.24 64.13 4.73
CA GLU A 332 -1.85 63.93 4.28
C GLU A 332 -0.87 64.93 4.93
N ASP A 333 -1.27 66.19 5.09
CA ASP A 333 -0.47 67.20 5.80
C ASP A 333 -0.38 66.89 7.32
N GLN A 334 -1.41 66.28 7.92
CA GLN A 334 -1.36 65.80 9.31
C GLN A 334 -0.45 64.58 9.50
N GLN A 335 -0.37 63.67 8.52
CA GLN A 335 0.52 62.50 8.61
C GLN A 335 2.01 62.85 8.44
N THR A 336 2.33 63.88 7.66
CA THR A 336 3.70 64.38 7.49
C THR A 336 4.14 65.31 8.63
N ALA A 337 3.23 66.13 9.18
CA ALA A 337 3.49 66.94 10.37
C ALA A 337 3.71 66.08 11.64
N LEU A 338 3.00 64.97 11.82
CA LEU A 338 3.20 64.07 12.97
C LEU A 338 4.54 63.31 12.93
N ARG A 339 5.09 63.02 11.74
CA ARG A 339 6.43 62.40 11.61
C ARG A 339 7.54 63.41 11.85
N ALA A 340 7.43 64.64 11.31
CA ALA A 340 8.38 65.71 11.58
C ALA A 340 8.37 66.17 13.05
N GLN A 341 7.21 66.12 13.72
CA GLN A 341 7.09 66.46 15.15
C GLN A 341 7.73 65.39 16.06
N ARG A 342 7.64 64.09 15.71
CA ARG A 342 8.32 63.03 16.46
C ARG A 342 9.85 63.07 16.32
N GLU A 343 10.37 63.34 15.12
CA GLU A 343 11.81 63.48 14.90
C GLU A 343 12.40 64.78 15.52
N ALA A 344 11.60 65.85 15.60
CA ALA A 344 11.98 67.08 16.29
C ALA A 344 11.95 66.95 17.82
N GLU A 345 10.98 66.21 18.38
CA GLU A 345 10.93 65.88 19.82
C GLU A 345 12.07 64.93 20.23
N GLU A 346 12.45 63.95 19.41
CA GLU A 346 13.62 63.09 19.70
C GLU A 346 14.94 63.86 19.66
N ARG A 347 15.12 64.79 18.69
CA ARG A 347 16.31 65.66 18.65
C ARG A 347 16.35 66.67 19.79
N GLN A 348 15.22 67.27 20.18
CA GLN A 348 15.16 68.14 21.35
C GLN A 348 15.41 67.38 22.66
N ARG A 349 14.94 66.14 22.78
CA ARG A 349 15.16 65.31 23.98
C ARG A 349 16.62 64.87 24.12
N LEU A 350 17.28 64.50 23.01
CA LEU A 350 18.71 64.18 22.98
C LEU A 350 19.61 65.41 23.21
N ASP A 351 19.24 66.59 22.68
CA ASP A 351 19.99 67.83 22.96
C ASP A 351 19.78 68.34 24.39
N LEU A 352 18.59 68.15 25.00
CA LEU A 352 18.34 68.46 26.41
C LEU A 352 19.10 67.49 27.34
N GLU A 353 19.15 66.19 27.02
CA GLU A 353 19.94 65.21 27.79
C GLU A 353 21.45 65.47 27.63
N ALA A 354 21.93 65.86 26.44
CA ALA A 354 23.34 66.19 26.20
C ALA A 354 23.77 67.55 26.78
N GLN A 355 22.85 68.50 26.96
CA GLN A 355 23.08 69.74 27.72
C GLN A 355 22.99 69.50 29.23
N GLN A 356 22.06 68.68 29.71
CA GLN A 356 21.96 68.28 31.12
C GLN A 356 23.16 67.44 31.56
N GLN A 357 23.71 66.55 30.72
CA GLN A 357 24.94 65.81 31.01
C GLN A 357 26.19 66.70 31.05
N ARG A 358 26.29 67.71 30.16
CA ARG A 358 27.45 68.64 30.15
C ARG A 358 27.39 69.69 31.27
N GLU A 359 26.20 70.19 31.62
CA GLU A 359 26.03 71.05 32.80
C GLU A 359 26.17 70.29 34.13
N PHE A 360 25.79 69.00 34.18
CA PHE A 360 25.97 68.16 35.35
C PHE A 360 27.45 67.76 35.54
N GLU A 361 28.20 67.50 34.45
CA GLU A 361 29.66 67.29 34.52
C GLU A 361 30.46 68.56 34.84
N GLN A 362 30.08 69.75 34.32
CA GLN A 362 30.74 71.01 34.67
C GLN A 362 30.44 71.44 36.11
N ARG A 363 29.19 71.31 36.58
CA ARG A 363 28.82 71.57 37.98
C ARG A 363 29.43 70.56 38.94
N GLN A 364 29.59 69.28 38.56
CA GLN A 364 30.32 68.30 39.36
C GLN A 364 31.82 68.59 39.44
N ARG A 365 32.47 69.04 38.35
CA ARG A 365 33.92 69.36 38.37
C ARG A 365 34.22 70.65 39.12
N GLU A 366 33.36 71.68 39.05
CA GLU A 366 33.51 72.92 39.82
C GLU A 366 33.10 72.77 41.31
N GLN A 367 32.15 71.88 41.64
CA GLN A 367 31.90 71.47 43.04
C GLN A 367 33.06 70.65 43.61
N ALA A 368 33.66 69.73 42.82
CA ALA A 368 34.78 68.90 43.25
C ALA A 368 36.10 69.68 43.49
N GLU A 369 36.32 70.82 42.81
CA GLU A 369 37.49 71.69 43.06
C GLU A 369 37.28 72.70 44.21
N ARG A 370 36.06 73.22 44.40
CA ARG A 370 35.73 74.10 45.54
C ARG A 370 35.57 73.35 46.86
N GLU A 371 35.07 72.12 46.84
CA GLU A 371 35.00 71.26 48.03
C GLU A 371 36.39 70.74 48.44
N ARG A 372 37.32 70.46 47.50
CA ARG A 372 38.71 70.09 47.85
C ARG A 372 39.44 71.17 48.64
N LEU A 373 39.34 72.43 48.23
CA LEU A 373 40.01 73.57 48.87
C LEU A 373 39.31 74.06 50.17
N ALA A 374 38.00 73.85 50.31
CA ALA A 374 37.27 74.15 51.55
C ALA A 374 37.35 73.02 52.59
N GLN A 375 37.45 71.76 52.15
CA GLN A 375 37.61 70.59 53.00
C GLN A 375 39.03 70.53 53.60
N GLU A 376 40.08 70.95 52.89
CA GLU A 376 41.45 71.03 53.46
C GLU A 376 41.59 72.02 54.64
N GLN A 377 40.78 73.09 54.71
CA GLN A 377 40.83 74.05 55.84
C GLN A 377 39.89 73.69 56.99
N LEU A 378 38.75 73.02 56.75
CA LEU A 378 37.83 72.59 57.82
C LEU A 378 38.20 71.22 58.41
N MET A 379 38.86 70.35 57.62
CA MET A 379 39.37 69.04 58.05
C MET A 379 40.50 69.17 59.08
N GLN A 380 41.22 70.30 59.13
CA GLN A 380 42.25 70.51 60.15
C GLN A 380 41.68 70.88 61.53
N GLN A 381 40.47 71.46 61.59
CA GLN A 381 39.87 71.93 62.84
C GLN A 381 38.80 70.97 63.41
N GLN A 382 38.19 70.11 62.59
CA GLN A 382 37.19 69.12 63.03
C GLN A 382 37.76 67.69 63.25
N MET A 383 38.97 67.39 62.76
CA MET A 383 39.69 66.11 62.95
C MET A 383 40.04 65.77 64.41
N MET A 384 40.04 66.75 65.32
CA MET A 384 40.29 66.50 66.74
C MET A 384 39.04 66.11 67.53
N GLN A 385 37.83 66.46 67.06
CA GLN A 385 36.60 66.25 67.84
C GLN A 385 35.76 65.07 67.33
N TYR A 386 35.89 64.67 66.06
CA TYR A 386 35.17 63.52 65.49
C TYR A 386 35.85 62.16 65.78
N ASN A 387 37.15 62.16 66.09
CA ASN A 387 37.92 60.92 66.28
C ASN A 387 37.47 60.11 67.52
N ASN A 388 36.82 60.75 68.49
CA ASN A 388 36.32 60.08 69.70
C ASN A 388 34.90 59.50 69.56
N GLN A 389 34.10 59.93 68.57
CA GLN A 389 32.76 59.35 68.30
C GLN A 389 32.80 58.29 67.17
N ALA A 390 33.72 58.43 66.21
CA ALA A 390 33.90 57.45 65.13
C ALA A 390 34.43 56.08 65.64
N ALA A 391 35.21 56.04 66.72
CA ALA A 391 35.73 54.79 67.28
C ALA A 391 34.62 53.84 67.81
N GLN A 392 33.48 54.38 68.28
CA GLN A 392 32.37 53.56 68.77
C GLN A 392 31.51 52.99 67.63
N GLN A 393 31.29 53.74 66.54
CA GLN A 393 30.53 53.22 65.39
C GLN A 393 31.34 52.24 64.53
N VAL A 394 32.67 52.37 64.47
CA VAL A 394 33.54 51.44 63.73
C VAL A 394 33.53 50.04 64.35
N SER A 395 33.42 49.93 65.68
CA SER A 395 33.32 48.62 66.35
C SER A 395 32.00 47.90 66.08
N ASP A 396 30.89 48.63 65.95
CA ASP A 396 29.59 48.05 65.58
C ASP A 396 29.55 47.63 64.11
N TYR A 397 30.15 48.41 63.20
CA TYR A 397 30.28 48.04 61.78
C TYR A 397 31.25 46.87 61.55
N GLU A 398 32.34 46.74 62.31
CA GLU A 398 33.23 45.57 62.23
C GLU A 398 32.51 44.27 62.59
N ARG A 399 31.57 44.33 63.53
CA ARG A 399 30.76 43.17 63.94
C ARG A 399 29.72 42.79 62.90
N GLU A 400 29.11 43.75 62.20
CA GLU A 400 28.23 43.50 61.05
C GLU A 400 29.00 43.00 59.81
N LEU A 401 30.21 43.53 59.56
CA LEU A 401 31.08 43.08 58.47
C LEU A 401 31.52 41.62 58.64
N LEU A 402 31.81 41.17 59.86
CA LEU A 402 32.10 39.74 60.11
C LEU A 402 30.88 38.84 59.90
N ALA A 403 29.67 39.29 60.26
CA ALA A 403 28.44 38.54 60.03
C ALA A 403 28.10 38.41 58.54
N MET A 404 28.26 39.51 57.78
CA MET A 404 28.08 39.54 56.33
C MET A 404 29.15 38.72 55.61
N ARG A 405 30.40 38.74 56.08
CA ARG A 405 31.47 37.89 55.54
C ARG A 405 31.20 36.40 55.75
N GLY A 406 30.67 36.00 56.91
CA GLY A 406 30.28 34.62 57.17
C GLY A 406 29.03 34.14 56.40
N GLN A 407 28.16 35.06 55.96
CA GLN A 407 27.11 34.77 54.98
C GLN A 407 27.69 34.64 53.57
N TYR A 408 28.57 35.55 53.17
CA TYR A 408 29.24 35.55 51.88
C TYR A 408 30.08 34.28 51.66
N GLU A 409 30.83 33.81 52.66
CA GLU A 409 31.61 32.58 52.57
C GLU A 409 30.73 31.32 52.44
N ARG A 410 29.53 31.31 53.06
CA ARG A 410 28.56 30.20 52.91
C ARG A 410 27.90 30.21 51.54
N ASP A 411 27.53 31.38 51.04
CA ASP A 411 26.97 31.53 49.70
C ASP A 411 28.01 31.24 48.61
N GLN A 412 29.28 31.58 48.85
CA GLN A 412 30.39 31.24 47.96
C GLN A 412 30.63 29.72 47.89
N LEU A 413 30.55 29.03 49.03
CA LEU A 413 30.62 27.56 49.10
C LEU A 413 29.44 26.87 48.42
N LEU A 414 28.24 27.43 48.53
CA LEU A 414 27.04 26.92 47.84
C LEU A 414 27.15 27.12 46.32
N LEU A 415 27.60 28.30 45.88
CA LEU A 415 27.90 28.59 44.48
C LEU A 415 28.98 27.66 43.92
N GLU A 416 30.03 27.35 44.69
CA GLU A 416 31.07 26.43 44.26
C GLU A 416 30.56 24.98 44.12
N GLN A 417 29.62 24.57 44.98
CA GLN A 417 28.94 23.27 44.85
C GLN A 417 28.03 23.21 43.62
N TYR A 418 27.31 24.30 43.32
CA TYR A 418 26.52 24.39 42.09
C TYR A 418 27.41 24.45 40.85
N ASP A 419 28.53 25.19 40.87
CA ASP A 419 29.48 25.27 39.76
C ASP A 419 30.14 23.92 39.47
N ARG A 420 30.49 23.15 40.51
CA ARG A 420 30.97 21.76 40.34
C ARG A 420 29.91 20.84 39.76
N ARG A 421 28.65 21.00 40.17
CA ARG A 421 27.54 20.16 39.66
C ARG A 421 27.17 20.55 38.22
N VAL A 422 27.22 21.83 37.88
CA VAL A 422 27.05 22.33 36.51
C VAL A 422 28.20 21.84 35.64
N LYS A 423 29.46 21.97 36.07
CA LYS A 423 30.61 21.39 35.34
C LYS A 423 30.53 19.88 35.16
N ALA A 424 30.05 19.14 36.17
CA ALA A 424 29.84 17.70 36.05
C ALA A 424 28.74 17.37 35.03
N LEU A 425 27.62 18.11 35.06
CA LEU A 425 26.53 17.96 34.09
C LEU A 425 26.93 18.44 32.69
N GLU A 426 27.74 19.48 32.55
CA GLU A 426 28.33 19.92 31.28
C GLU A 426 29.33 18.90 30.74
N GLY A 427 30.09 18.24 31.62
CA GLY A 427 30.96 17.12 31.26
C GLY A 427 30.16 15.88 30.80
N GLU A 428 29.07 15.55 31.49
CA GLU A 428 28.16 14.47 31.08
C GLU A 428 27.43 14.80 29.77
N LEU A 429 26.97 16.06 29.60
CA LEU A 429 26.36 16.53 28.36
C LEU A 429 27.37 16.55 27.22
N GLY A 430 28.64 16.91 27.49
CA GLY A 430 29.74 16.84 26.53
C GLY A 430 30.08 15.39 26.16
N GLY A 431 30.06 14.47 27.12
CA GLY A 431 30.22 13.03 26.90
C GLY A 431 29.09 12.44 26.05
N VAL A 432 27.84 12.79 26.35
CA VAL A 432 26.66 12.38 25.57
C VAL A 432 26.69 13.00 24.18
N THR A 433 27.08 14.27 24.05
CA THR A 433 27.21 14.95 22.74
C THR A 433 28.31 14.31 21.90
N SER A 434 29.44 13.95 22.50
CA SER A 434 30.54 13.23 21.83
C SER A 434 30.10 11.82 21.40
N ASN A 435 29.33 11.11 22.23
CA ASN A 435 28.82 9.78 21.91
C ASN A 435 27.74 9.82 20.80
N ILE A 436 26.89 10.86 20.81
CA ILE A 436 25.94 11.13 19.72
C ILE A 436 26.69 11.52 18.45
N HIS A 437 27.76 12.32 18.52
CA HIS A 437 28.60 12.63 17.36
C HIS A 437 29.31 11.40 16.80
N ALA A 438 29.82 10.52 17.65
CA ALA A 438 30.43 9.25 17.25
C ALA A 438 29.39 8.31 16.60
N GLN A 439 28.17 8.24 17.14
CA GLN A 439 27.08 7.50 16.51
C GLN A 439 26.65 8.11 15.17
N MET A 440 26.54 9.44 15.08
CA MET A 440 26.23 10.12 13.82
C MET A 440 27.33 9.89 12.79
N ALA A 441 28.60 10.02 13.16
CA ALA A 441 29.73 9.71 12.28
C ALA A 441 29.72 8.24 11.82
N SER A 442 29.38 7.28 12.70
CA SER A 442 29.24 5.87 12.30
C SER A 442 28.06 5.64 11.36
N LYS A 443 26.96 6.38 11.53
CA LYS A 443 25.78 6.33 10.66
C LYS A 443 26.04 7.02 9.34
N ASP A 444 26.80 8.12 9.33
CA ASP A 444 27.23 8.82 8.13
C ASP A 444 28.20 7.96 7.32
N GLU A 445 29.12 7.24 7.98
CA GLU A 445 29.98 6.25 7.33
C GLU A 445 29.18 5.06 6.78
N LEU A 446 28.15 4.59 7.51
CA LEU A 446 27.22 3.55 7.02
C LEU A 446 26.38 4.05 5.83
N ILE A 447 25.90 5.30 5.88
CA ILE A 447 25.17 5.93 4.78
C ILE A 447 26.09 6.08 3.56
N LYS A 448 27.35 6.47 3.78
CA LYS A 448 28.36 6.57 2.71
C LYS A 448 28.67 5.20 2.13
N GLN A 449 28.83 4.15 2.93
CA GLN A 449 29.00 2.77 2.45
C GLN A 449 27.77 2.28 1.66
N LEU A 450 26.56 2.60 2.11
CA LEU A 450 25.32 2.28 1.39
C LEU A 450 25.19 3.07 0.09
N GLN A 451 25.56 4.35 0.09
CA GLN A 451 25.62 5.18 -1.11
C GLN A 451 26.65 4.63 -2.09
N ASP A 452 27.85 4.28 -1.62
CA ASP A 452 28.92 3.68 -2.40
C ASP A 452 28.47 2.33 -2.99
N GLN A 453 27.78 1.49 -2.21
CA GLN A 453 27.15 0.28 -2.70
C GLN A 453 26.10 0.58 -3.77
N VAL A 454 25.22 1.57 -3.57
CA VAL A 454 24.21 1.97 -4.57
C VAL A 454 24.88 2.48 -5.86
N THR A 455 25.96 3.26 -5.77
CA THR A 455 26.75 3.66 -6.95
C THR A 455 27.46 2.48 -7.59
N LEU A 456 27.96 1.52 -6.81
CA LEU A 456 28.61 0.31 -7.32
C LEU A 456 27.59 -0.59 -8.04
N TRP A 457 26.38 -0.74 -7.48
CA TRP A 457 25.26 -1.41 -8.14
C TRP A 457 24.82 -0.66 -9.40
N ARG A 458 24.70 0.67 -9.35
CA ARG A 458 24.41 1.49 -10.53
C ARG A 458 25.47 1.32 -11.62
N ASN A 459 26.75 1.34 -11.27
CA ASN A 459 27.86 1.11 -12.19
C ASN A 459 27.86 -0.31 -12.74
N LYS A 460 27.53 -1.32 -11.91
CA LYS A 460 27.33 -2.71 -12.36
C LYS A 460 26.16 -2.83 -13.32
N TYR A 461 25.03 -2.18 -13.04
CA TYR A 461 23.87 -2.15 -13.94
C TYR A 461 24.16 -1.40 -15.23
N GLU A 462 24.92 -0.31 -15.19
CA GLU A 462 25.33 0.44 -16.38
C GLU A 462 26.36 -0.33 -17.20
N ALA A 463 27.31 -1.02 -16.56
CA ALA A 463 28.24 -1.93 -17.21
C ALA A 463 27.51 -3.13 -17.83
N LEU A 464 26.53 -3.70 -17.13
CA LEU A 464 25.68 -4.78 -17.64
C LEU A 464 24.81 -4.31 -18.82
N ALA A 465 24.25 -3.10 -18.74
CA ALA A 465 23.50 -2.49 -19.84
C ALA A 465 24.40 -2.21 -21.06
N LYS A 466 25.64 -1.75 -20.83
CA LYS A 466 26.67 -1.62 -21.88
C LYS A 466 27.05 -2.98 -22.46
N LEU A 467 27.15 -4.02 -21.64
CA LEU A 467 27.46 -5.38 -22.09
C LEU A 467 26.30 -6.01 -22.87
N TYR A 468 25.04 -5.78 -22.46
CA TYR A 468 23.86 -6.17 -23.24
C TYR A 468 23.74 -5.37 -24.54
N SER A 469 24.10 -4.09 -24.54
CA SER A 469 24.17 -3.27 -25.75
C SER A 469 25.29 -3.75 -26.67
N GLN A 470 26.48 -4.04 -26.13
CA GLN A 470 27.62 -4.60 -26.86
C GLN A 470 27.29 -5.97 -27.42
N LEU A 471 26.73 -6.87 -26.61
CA LEU A 471 26.32 -8.20 -27.04
C LEU A 471 25.22 -8.11 -28.10
N ARG A 472 24.27 -7.17 -27.98
CA ARG A 472 23.27 -6.91 -29.03
C ARG A 472 23.92 -6.41 -30.31
N THR A 473 24.90 -5.51 -30.25
CA THR A 473 25.64 -5.05 -31.43
C THR A 473 26.53 -6.13 -32.01
N GLU A 474 27.19 -6.96 -31.20
CA GLU A 474 28.00 -8.09 -31.64
C GLU A 474 27.13 -9.20 -32.21
N HIS A 475 25.92 -9.42 -31.69
CA HIS A 475 24.98 -10.39 -32.22
C HIS A 475 24.37 -9.90 -33.55
N LEU A 476 24.10 -8.60 -33.68
CA LEU A 476 23.72 -7.97 -34.95
C LEU A 476 24.86 -7.99 -35.97
N ASP A 477 26.10 -7.76 -35.54
CA ASP A 477 27.27 -7.79 -36.40
C ASP A 477 27.68 -9.22 -36.77
N MET A 478 27.52 -10.19 -35.86
CA MET A 478 27.63 -11.62 -36.14
C MET A 478 26.53 -12.09 -37.07
N LEU A 479 25.29 -11.59 -36.95
CA LEU A 479 24.23 -11.86 -37.94
C LEU A 479 24.59 -11.25 -39.31
N SER A 480 25.17 -10.05 -39.34
CA SER A 480 25.66 -9.40 -40.57
C SER A 480 26.79 -10.22 -41.20
N LYS A 481 27.76 -10.64 -40.39
CA LYS A 481 28.90 -11.47 -40.77
C LYS A 481 28.47 -12.87 -41.17
N PHE A 482 27.50 -13.48 -40.49
CA PHE A 482 26.92 -14.78 -40.83
C PHE A 482 26.16 -14.69 -42.15
N LYS A 483 25.41 -13.60 -42.38
CA LYS A 483 24.77 -13.33 -43.69
C LYS A 483 25.80 -13.10 -44.81
N GLN A 484 26.91 -12.40 -44.52
CA GLN A 484 28.03 -12.25 -45.46
C GLN A 484 28.80 -13.56 -45.68
N LEU A 485 29.00 -14.38 -44.65
CA LEU A 485 29.62 -15.70 -44.73
C LEU A 485 28.73 -16.67 -45.48
N GLN A 486 27.40 -16.59 -45.32
CA GLN A 486 26.45 -17.40 -46.06
C GLN A 486 26.37 -16.97 -47.52
N LEU A 487 26.45 -15.67 -47.82
CA LEU A 487 26.60 -15.18 -49.20
C LEU A 487 27.95 -15.59 -49.80
N LYS A 488 29.04 -15.53 -49.03
CA LYS A 488 30.36 -15.99 -49.46
C LYS A 488 30.41 -17.51 -49.64
N ALA A 489 29.76 -18.28 -48.78
CA ALA A 489 29.64 -19.74 -48.88
C ALA A 489 28.81 -20.13 -50.10
N ASN A 490 27.71 -19.43 -50.40
CA ASN A 490 26.95 -19.64 -51.63
C ASN A 490 27.77 -19.28 -52.88
N SER A 491 28.57 -18.20 -52.84
CA SER A 491 29.46 -17.83 -53.96
C SER A 491 30.67 -18.78 -54.09
N ALA A 492 31.15 -19.33 -52.97
CA ALA A 492 32.24 -20.30 -52.91
C ALA A 492 31.75 -21.66 -53.42
N GLN A 493 30.51 -22.04 -53.13
CA GLN A 493 29.88 -23.23 -53.69
C GLN A 493 29.70 -23.10 -55.22
N GLU A 494 29.28 -21.94 -55.72
CA GLU A 494 29.26 -21.65 -57.18
C GLU A 494 30.67 -21.62 -57.82
N ALA A 495 31.69 -21.20 -57.06
CA ALA A 495 33.08 -21.21 -57.53
C ALA A 495 33.65 -22.63 -57.53
N VAL A 496 33.33 -23.46 -56.54
CA VAL A 496 33.68 -24.88 -56.45
C VAL A 496 32.97 -25.67 -57.55
N ASP A 497 31.68 -25.43 -57.83
CA ASP A 497 30.96 -26.06 -58.93
C ASP A 497 31.54 -25.65 -60.31
N ARG A 498 32.04 -24.42 -60.45
CA ARG A 498 32.80 -23.98 -61.63
C ARG A 498 34.19 -24.61 -61.71
N MET A 499 34.87 -24.77 -60.58
CA MET A 499 36.17 -25.43 -60.49
C MET A 499 36.05 -26.92 -60.80
N GLU A 500 35.01 -27.60 -60.32
CA GLU A 500 34.75 -29.00 -60.65
C GLU A 500 34.41 -29.20 -62.12
N ARG A 501 33.72 -28.25 -62.76
CA ARG A 501 33.54 -28.27 -64.23
C ARG A 501 34.87 -28.07 -64.95
N MET A 502 35.67 -27.10 -64.54
CA MET A 502 37.03 -26.89 -65.08
C MET A 502 37.98 -28.06 -64.81
N GLU A 503 37.84 -28.78 -63.70
CA GLU A 503 38.67 -29.94 -63.36
C GLU A 503 38.28 -31.16 -64.22
N ARG A 504 36.99 -31.33 -64.56
CA ARG A 504 36.55 -32.31 -65.57
C ARG A 504 37.11 -31.97 -66.96
N ASP A 505 37.12 -30.69 -67.35
CA ASP A 505 37.71 -30.24 -68.62
C ASP A 505 39.26 -30.35 -68.64
N LEU A 506 39.93 -30.09 -67.50
CA LEU A 506 41.38 -30.28 -67.36
C LEU A 506 41.80 -31.75 -67.37
N LYS A 507 41.00 -32.64 -66.76
CA LYS A 507 41.24 -34.10 -66.84
C LYS A 507 41.06 -34.62 -68.27
N ALA A 508 40.14 -34.04 -69.05
CA ALA A 508 40.02 -34.33 -70.48
C ALA A 508 41.27 -33.85 -71.26
N LYS A 509 41.76 -32.63 -71.01
CA LYS A 509 42.98 -32.11 -71.67
C LYS A 509 44.28 -32.77 -71.21
N ASN A 510 44.34 -33.29 -69.99
CA ASN A 510 45.51 -34.02 -69.49
C ASN A 510 45.70 -35.39 -70.17
N ILE A 511 44.62 -35.99 -70.69
CA ILE A 511 44.72 -37.21 -71.50
C ILE A 511 45.32 -36.88 -72.89
N GLU A 512 44.98 -35.72 -73.48
CA GLU A 512 45.58 -35.24 -74.74
C GLU A 512 47.07 -34.84 -74.58
N LEU A 513 47.45 -34.32 -73.41
CA LEU A 513 48.84 -33.91 -73.09
C LEU A 513 49.77 -35.11 -72.81
N ALA A 514 49.22 -36.24 -72.34
CA ALA A 514 49.97 -37.48 -72.14
C ALA A 514 50.45 -38.11 -73.46
N ASP A 515 49.74 -37.89 -74.57
CA ASP A 515 50.17 -38.32 -75.90
C ASP A 515 51.28 -37.41 -76.48
N MET A 516 51.26 -36.09 -76.22
CA MET A 516 52.32 -35.17 -76.67
C MET A 516 53.66 -35.33 -75.92
N ILE A 517 53.65 -35.85 -74.69
CA ILE A 517 54.88 -36.04 -73.90
C ILE A 517 55.76 -37.18 -74.45
N ARG A 518 55.17 -38.17 -75.15
CA ARG A 518 55.94 -39.23 -75.83
C ARG A 518 56.78 -38.73 -77.01
N GLU A 519 56.44 -37.59 -77.62
CA GLU A 519 57.20 -37.02 -78.74
C GLU A 519 58.35 -36.12 -78.29
N ARG A 520 58.21 -35.43 -77.16
CA ARG A 520 59.25 -34.54 -76.58
C ARG A 520 60.49 -35.30 -76.09
N ASP A 521 60.33 -36.52 -75.59
CA ASP A 521 61.43 -37.28 -74.99
C ASP A 521 62.43 -37.85 -76.02
N ARG A 522 62.15 -37.73 -77.33
CA ARG A 522 63.14 -37.94 -78.40
C ARG A 522 64.07 -36.75 -78.65
N ALA A 523 63.69 -35.53 -78.27
CA ALA A 523 64.44 -34.31 -78.61
C ALA A 523 65.48 -33.89 -77.54
N ARG A 524 65.43 -34.47 -76.33
CA ARG A 524 66.30 -34.05 -75.22
C ARG A 524 67.70 -34.67 -75.21
N PHE A 525 67.93 -35.71 -76.01
CA PHE A 525 69.21 -36.42 -76.06
C PHE A 525 70.34 -35.62 -76.76
N ASP A 526 70.02 -34.52 -77.45
CA ASP A 526 70.98 -33.75 -78.26
C ASP A 526 71.63 -32.54 -77.56
N ILE A 527 71.17 -32.11 -76.37
CA ILE A 527 71.61 -30.84 -75.74
C ILE A 527 72.78 -31.01 -74.73
N ASP A 528 73.06 -32.22 -74.25
CA ASP A 528 74.02 -32.45 -73.15
C ASP A 528 75.52 -32.36 -73.54
N ARG A 529 75.83 -31.91 -74.76
CA ARG A 529 77.18 -31.90 -75.33
C ARG A 529 78.00 -30.61 -75.11
N GLN A 530 77.49 -29.56 -74.45
CA GLN A 530 78.08 -28.20 -74.57
C GLN A 530 78.63 -27.47 -73.32
N LYS A 531 78.73 -28.05 -72.10
CA LYS A 531 79.08 -27.28 -70.87
C LYS A 531 80.54 -27.33 -70.34
N SER A 532 81.53 -27.66 -71.17
CA SER A 532 82.94 -27.88 -70.76
C SER A 532 83.85 -26.63 -70.61
N SER A 533 83.35 -25.38 -70.52
CA SER A 533 84.14 -24.17 -70.88
C SER A 533 84.64 -23.21 -69.76
N ASN A 534 84.34 -23.38 -68.46
CA ASN A 534 84.53 -22.28 -67.48
C ASN A 534 85.60 -22.48 -66.39
N LYS A 535 86.85 -22.88 -66.73
CA LYS A 535 87.90 -23.22 -65.74
C LYS A 535 89.10 -22.22 -65.62
N ASP A 536 89.23 -21.17 -66.45
CA ASP A 536 90.51 -20.45 -66.65
C ASP A 536 90.73 -19.12 -65.88
N GLU A 537 89.85 -18.68 -64.97
CA GLU A 537 89.92 -17.31 -64.42
C GLU A 537 90.80 -17.14 -63.15
N ILE A 538 91.40 -18.21 -62.62
CA ILE A 538 92.06 -18.21 -61.30
C ILE A 538 93.57 -17.82 -61.32
N ASP A 539 94.25 -17.77 -62.47
CA ASP A 539 95.73 -17.63 -62.55
C ASP A 539 96.31 -16.20 -62.61
N ARG A 540 95.51 -15.13 -62.49
CA ARG A 540 95.98 -13.74 -62.72
C ARG A 540 96.60 -13.01 -61.52
N LEU A 541 96.29 -13.38 -60.27
CA LEU A 541 96.63 -12.59 -59.08
C LEU A 541 98.06 -12.78 -58.50
N ARG A 542 98.95 -13.57 -59.11
CA ARG A 542 100.25 -13.94 -58.49
C ARG A 542 101.51 -13.23 -59.03
N ARG A 543 101.42 -12.29 -59.98
CA ARG A 543 102.60 -11.80 -60.73
C ARG A 543 103.09 -10.36 -60.46
N GLU A 544 102.37 -9.52 -59.72
CA GLU A 544 102.73 -8.09 -59.58
C GLU A 544 103.68 -7.76 -58.41
N ILE A 545 103.86 -8.66 -57.43
CA ILE A 545 104.56 -8.33 -56.17
C ILE A 545 106.11 -8.45 -56.25
N ASN A 546 106.70 -9.13 -57.24
CA ASN A 546 108.13 -9.49 -57.18
C ASN A 546 109.11 -8.60 -57.98
N PHE A 547 108.67 -7.59 -58.73
CA PHE A 547 109.56 -6.90 -59.70
C PHE A 547 110.21 -5.58 -59.21
N ALA A 548 109.77 -5.00 -58.09
CA ALA A 548 110.19 -3.65 -57.69
C ALA A 548 111.45 -3.59 -56.80
N ASN A 549 111.76 -4.67 -56.07
CA ASN A 549 112.79 -4.64 -55.02
C ASN A 549 114.25 -4.74 -55.50
N GLU A 550 114.49 -5.18 -56.74
CA GLU A 550 115.84 -5.58 -57.19
C GLU A 550 116.64 -4.45 -57.90
N ARG A 551 116.03 -3.29 -58.17
CA ARG A 551 116.61 -2.26 -59.07
C ARG A 551 117.40 -1.14 -58.37
N ALA A 552 117.39 -1.04 -57.04
CA ALA A 552 117.93 0.13 -56.34
C ALA A 552 119.34 -0.05 -55.73
N GLU A 553 119.81 -1.29 -55.53
CA GLU A 553 121.07 -1.57 -54.80
C GLU A 553 122.35 -1.07 -55.52
N ASP A 554 122.32 -0.85 -56.83
CA ASP A 554 123.51 -0.45 -57.62
C ASP A 554 123.87 1.04 -57.58
N ALA A 555 122.99 1.95 -57.12
CA ALA A 555 123.30 3.38 -57.02
C ALA A 555 124.27 3.72 -55.85
N THR A 556 124.47 2.76 -54.95
CA THR A 556 125.24 2.84 -53.68
C THR A 556 126.72 3.17 -53.85
N ARG A 557 127.30 3.02 -55.05
CA ARG A 557 128.73 3.29 -55.28
C ARG A 557 129.06 4.73 -55.71
N SER A 558 128.09 5.56 -56.06
CA SER A 558 128.39 6.87 -56.68
C SER A 558 128.58 8.03 -55.71
N LYS A 559 128.15 7.97 -54.44
CA LYS A 559 128.21 9.15 -53.55
C LYS A 559 128.86 8.87 -52.19
N SER A 560 130.03 8.22 -52.19
CA SER A 560 130.98 8.34 -51.06
C SER A 560 131.46 9.78 -50.82
N SER A 561 131.13 10.72 -51.72
CA SER A 561 131.23 12.17 -51.49
C SER A 561 129.99 12.79 -50.81
N GLU A 562 128.83 12.13 -50.82
CA GLU A 562 127.70 12.50 -49.95
C GLU A 562 127.99 12.18 -48.49
N VAL A 563 128.90 11.24 -48.18
CA VAL A 563 129.20 10.84 -46.79
C VAL A 563 129.70 12.01 -45.93
N SER A 564 130.34 13.03 -46.52
CA SER A 564 130.71 14.28 -45.82
C SER A 564 129.53 15.27 -45.68
N SER A 565 128.57 15.27 -46.62
CA SER A 565 127.27 15.94 -46.47
C SER A 565 126.33 15.21 -45.50
N VAL A 566 126.50 13.90 -45.34
CA VAL A 566 125.72 13.00 -44.50
C VAL A 566 126.11 13.17 -43.03
N LEU A 567 127.35 13.51 -42.69
CA LEU A 567 127.72 13.93 -41.31
C LEU A 567 127.03 15.24 -40.88
N GLY A 568 126.92 16.22 -41.79
CA GLY A 568 126.16 17.46 -41.54
C GLY A 568 124.64 17.27 -41.53
N LYS A 569 124.12 16.29 -42.29
CA LYS A 569 122.71 15.87 -42.24
C LYS A 569 122.40 15.00 -41.03
N TYR A 570 123.32 14.18 -40.54
CA TYR A 570 123.14 13.34 -39.35
C TYR A 570 123.06 14.18 -38.07
N ASN A 571 123.83 15.28 -37.95
CA ASN A 571 123.67 16.19 -36.81
C ASN A 571 122.32 16.94 -36.84
N ARG A 572 121.78 17.28 -38.02
CA ARG A 572 120.43 17.86 -38.15
C ARG A 572 119.30 16.83 -37.97
N GLN A 573 119.50 15.60 -38.43
CA GLN A 573 118.58 14.49 -38.22
C GLN A 573 118.58 14.01 -36.77
N LEU A 574 119.69 14.16 -36.03
CA LEU A 574 119.72 13.90 -34.58
C LEU A 574 118.80 14.88 -33.85
N THR A 575 118.85 16.17 -34.20
CA THR A 575 117.97 17.21 -33.63
C THR A 575 116.51 17.03 -34.07
N GLU A 576 116.25 16.70 -35.34
CA GLU A 576 114.88 16.40 -35.82
C GLU A 576 114.32 15.09 -35.22
N LEU A 577 115.16 14.08 -34.93
CA LEU A 577 114.75 12.87 -34.22
C LEU A 577 114.51 13.15 -32.74
N GLU A 578 115.30 13.99 -32.08
CA GLU A 578 115.05 14.43 -30.70
C GLU A 578 113.76 15.25 -30.60
N ASP A 579 113.48 16.14 -31.57
CA ASP A 579 112.24 16.91 -31.65
C ASP A 579 111.04 16.03 -32.02
N SER A 580 111.20 15.06 -32.92
CA SER A 580 110.17 14.07 -33.23
C SER A 580 109.91 13.13 -32.05
N LEU A 581 110.94 12.75 -31.28
CA LEU A 581 110.80 11.94 -30.08
C LEU A 581 110.07 12.74 -28.99
N ARG A 582 110.38 14.02 -28.80
CA ARG A 582 109.64 14.92 -27.89
C ARG A 582 108.20 15.12 -28.34
N SER A 583 107.95 15.30 -29.64
CA SER A 583 106.60 15.43 -30.19
C SER A 583 105.78 14.14 -30.02
N LYS A 584 106.39 12.98 -30.26
CA LYS A 584 105.77 11.67 -30.01
C LYS A 584 105.56 11.41 -28.52
N GLN A 585 106.47 11.84 -27.65
CA GLN A 585 106.32 11.75 -26.20
C GLN A 585 105.16 12.64 -25.72
N MET A 586 105.03 13.87 -26.22
CA MET A 586 103.87 14.74 -25.95
C MET A 586 102.55 14.17 -26.49
N GLN A 587 102.56 13.51 -27.66
CA GLN A 587 101.38 12.81 -28.20
C GLN A 587 101.01 11.59 -27.35
N ILE A 588 101.99 10.84 -26.85
CA ILE A 588 101.77 9.70 -25.96
C ILE A 588 101.22 10.21 -24.62
N ASP A 589 101.76 11.29 -24.06
CA ASP A 589 101.28 11.88 -22.81
C ASP A 589 99.85 12.46 -22.97
N ASP A 590 99.54 13.12 -24.09
CA ASP A 590 98.17 13.59 -24.40
C ASP A 590 97.18 12.42 -24.60
N LEU A 591 97.61 11.33 -25.26
CA LEU A 591 96.81 10.12 -25.41
C LEU A 591 96.62 9.39 -24.06
N LEU A 592 97.62 9.38 -23.19
CA LEU A 592 97.52 8.81 -21.84
C LEU A 592 96.60 9.63 -20.95
N VAL A 593 96.63 10.96 -21.04
CA VAL A 593 95.67 11.84 -20.33
C VAL A 593 94.25 11.63 -20.85
N LYS A 594 94.06 11.52 -22.17
CA LYS A 594 92.74 11.20 -22.76
C LYS A 594 92.25 9.80 -22.39
N LEU A 595 93.15 8.82 -22.32
CA LEU A 595 92.83 7.45 -21.89
C LEU A 595 92.46 7.42 -20.39
N ASN A 596 93.20 8.14 -19.55
CA ASN A 596 92.86 8.27 -18.12
C ASN A 596 91.54 8.98 -17.90
N ASN A 597 91.26 10.06 -18.65
CA ASN A 597 89.97 10.76 -18.55
C ASN A 597 88.81 9.87 -19.04
N ALA A 598 88.98 9.17 -20.17
CA ALA A 598 87.98 8.23 -20.67
C ALA A 598 87.77 7.03 -19.73
N SER A 599 88.83 6.55 -19.06
CA SER A 599 88.73 5.50 -18.05
C SER A 599 88.00 5.99 -16.79
N GLY A 600 88.26 7.23 -16.35
CA GLY A 600 87.54 7.85 -15.23
C GLY A 600 86.06 8.13 -15.53
N ASP A 601 85.73 8.51 -16.75
CA ASP A 601 84.33 8.70 -17.19
C ASP A 601 83.60 7.34 -17.30
N MET A 602 84.28 6.28 -17.76
CA MET A 602 83.74 4.92 -17.77
C MET A 602 83.51 4.35 -16.37
N GLU A 603 84.38 4.68 -15.41
CA GLU A 603 84.25 4.23 -14.02
C GLU A 603 83.12 4.95 -13.30
N ARG A 604 82.96 6.26 -13.52
CA ARG A 604 81.79 7.03 -13.03
C ARG A 604 80.47 6.53 -13.61
N LEU A 605 80.43 6.23 -14.91
CA LEU A 605 79.22 5.68 -15.53
C LEU A 605 78.86 4.29 -14.99
N ARG A 606 79.88 3.50 -14.61
CA ARG A 606 79.69 2.19 -13.99
C ARG A 606 79.14 2.33 -12.57
N ASP A 607 79.68 3.23 -11.77
CA ASP A 607 79.20 3.52 -10.41
C ASP A 607 77.76 4.08 -10.42
N GLU A 608 77.41 4.96 -11.37
CA GLU A 608 76.04 5.45 -11.54
C GLU A 608 75.08 4.32 -11.93
N LYS A 609 75.49 3.41 -12.82
CA LYS A 609 74.66 2.27 -13.23
C LYS A 609 74.53 1.22 -12.13
N ASP A 610 75.56 1.00 -11.33
CA ASP A 610 75.52 0.07 -10.19
C ASP A 610 74.64 0.64 -9.06
N GLN A 611 74.62 1.96 -8.84
CA GLN A 611 73.67 2.61 -7.93
C GLN A 611 72.21 2.51 -8.43
N GLU A 612 71.99 2.66 -9.73
CA GLU A 612 70.66 2.53 -10.34
C GLU A 612 70.11 1.10 -10.23
N ILE A 613 70.98 0.08 -10.40
CA ILE A 613 70.65 -1.33 -10.21
C ILE A 613 70.31 -1.64 -8.74
N LEU A 614 71.04 -1.06 -7.78
CA LEU A 614 70.79 -1.26 -6.35
C LEU A 614 69.41 -0.73 -5.94
N ILE A 615 69.04 0.47 -6.42
CA ILE A 615 67.73 1.09 -6.18
C ILE A 615 66.61 0.28 -6.84
N LEU A 616 66.84 -0.27 -8.03
CA LEU A 616 65.88 -1.14 -8.72
C LEU A 616 65.69 -2.48 -8.02
N GLN A 617 66.75 -3.06 -7.45
CA GLN A 617 66.66 -4.29 -6.65
C GLN A 617 65.89 -4.06 -5.35
N GLU A 618 66.17 -2.96 -4.64
CA GLU A 618 65.47 -2.61 -3.40
C GLU A 618 63.97 -2.30 -3.65
N GLY A 619 63.65 -1.68 -4.79
CA GLY A 619 62.27 -1.46 -5.26
C GLY A 619 61.55 -2.73 -5.71
N MET A 620 62.28 -3.71 -6.28
CA MET A 620 61.72 -5.00 -6.68
C MET A 620 61.46 -5.92 -5.47
N ASP A 621 62.36 -5.91 -4.49
CA ASP A 621 62.19 -6.71 -3.27
C ASP A 621 61.05 -6.18 -2.40
N THR A 622 60.89 -4.85 -2.29
CA THR A 622 59.72 -4.25 -1.60
C THR A 622 58.40 -4.54 -2.32
N THR A 623 58.38 -4.56 -3.65
CA THR A 623 57.16 -4.89 -4.41
C THR A 623 56.80 -6.38 -4.29
N ILE A 624 57.78 -7.29 -4.30
CA ILE A 624 57.54 -8.72 -4.07
C ILE A 624 57.00 -8.99 -2.66
N GLN A 625 57.55 -8.31 -1.64
CA GLN A 625 57.07 -8.43 -0.26
C GLN A 625 55.61 -7.93 -0.12
N SER A 626 55.30 -6.79 -0.73
CA SER A 626 53.93 -6.25 -0.75
C SER A 626 52.93 -7.16 -1.50
N LEU A 627 53.38 -7.86 -2.56
CA LEU A 627 52.56 -8.78 -3.33
C LEU A 627 52.27 -10.08 -2.53
N SER A 628 53.25 -10.57 -1.78
CA SER A 628 53.11 -11.73 -0.89
C SER A 628 52.15 -11.44 0.26
N GLU A 629 52.24 -10.27 0.88
CA GLU A 629 51.30 -9.83 1.92
C GLU A 629 49.89 -9.62 1.37
N ALA A 630 49.76 -9.09 0.14
CA ALA A 630 48.48 -8.93 -0.53
C ALA A 630 47.80 -10.27 -0.90
N GLN A 631 48.56 -11.27 -1.36
CA GLN A 631 48.04 -12.61 -1.65
C GLN A 631 47.57 -13.34 -0.38
N GLN A 632 48.30 -13.21 0.73
CA GLN A 632 47.94 -13.85 1.99
C GLN A 632 46.69 -13.22 2.63
N ASN A 633 46.55 -11.89 2.51
CA ASN A 633 45.33 -11.17 2.90
C ASN A 633 44.13 -11.49 1.98
N GLN A 634 44.33 -11.73 0.70
CA GLN A 634 43.25 -12.16 -0.21
C GLN A 634 42.70 -13.55 0.14
N GLY A 635 43.57 -14.52 0.47
CA GLY A 635 43.11 -15.87 0.86
C GLY A 635 42.27 -15.87 2.15
N LEU A 636 42.68 -15.10 3.16
CA LEU A 636 41.90 -14.92 4.40
C LEU A 636 40.60 -14.15 4.17
N SER A 637 40.62 -13.16 3.27
CA SER A 637 39.41 -12.43 2.88
C SER A 637 38.42 -13.31 2.12
N GLU A 638 38.89 -14.18 1.21
CA GLU A 638 38.04 -15.10 0.46
C GLU A 638 37.37 -16.13 1.39
N GLU A 639 38.12 -16.72 2.33
CA GLU A 639 37.58 -17.67 3.29
C GLU A 639 36.57 -17.01 4.25
N ALA A 640 36.84 -15.78 4.70
CA ALA A 640 35.88 -14.99 5.48
C ALA A 640 34.63 -14.63 4.67
N THR A 641 34.76 -14.30 3.38
CA THR A 641 33.60 -14.02 2.51
C THR A 641 32.77 -15.27 2.23
N ASN A 642 33.38 -16.43 2.03
CA ASN A 642 32.66 -17.69 1.85
C ASN A 642 31.90 -18.09 3.12
N ALA A 643 32.52 -17.95 4.30
CA ALA A 643 31.84 -18.15 5.58
C ALA A 643 30.66 -17.19 5.79
N GLN A 644 30.79 -15.93 5.36
CA GLN A 644 29.69 -14.96 5.36
C GLN A 644 28.57 -15.33 4.38
N ILE A 645 28.91 -15.80 3.18
CA ILE A 645 27.94 -16.26 2.17
C ILE A 645 27.16 -17.47 2.71
N ASP A 646 27.83 -18.44 3.31
CA ASP A 646 27.17 -19.62 3.91
C ASP A 646 26.23 -19.21 5.05
N THR A 647 26.67 -18.27 5.89
CA THR A 647 25.84 -17.71 6.97
C THR A 647 24.60 -17.00 6.39
N LEU A 648 24.76 -16.22 5.32
CA LEU A 648 23.65 -15.54 4.64
C LEU A 648 22.68 -16.51 3.96
N ILE A 649 23.16 -17.61 3.37
CA ILE A 649 22.32 -18.64 2.76
C ILE A 649 21.51 -19.37 3.83
N LEU A 650 22.13 -19.72 4.96
CA LEU A 650 21.46 -20.33 6.11
C LEU A 650 20.38 -19.40 6.69
N ASP A 651 20.69 -18.12 6.87
CA ASP A 651 19.75 -17.12 7.37
C ASP A 651 18.57 -16.90 6.41
N ASN A 652 18.82 -16.86 5.11
CA ASN A 652 17.76 -16.75 4.10
C ASN A 652 16.88 -18.00 4.06
N ARG A 653 17.45 -19.21 4.12
CA ARG A 653 16.66 -20.45 4.23
C ARG A 653 15.80 -20.47 5.49
N LYS A 654 16.35 -20.04 6.63
CA LYS A 654 15.60 -19.96 7.89
C LYS A 654 14.42 -18.98 7.80
N LYS A 655 14.64 -17.80 7.20
CA LYS A 655 13.57 -16.81 6.95
C LYS A 655 12.50 -17.35 6.00
N LEU A 656 12.88 -18.02 4.91
CA LEU A 656 11.92 -18.58 3.96
C LEU A 656 11.10 -19.74 4.57
N ASN A 657 11.72 -20.58 5.41
CA ASN A 657 11.00 -21.61 6.16
C ASN A 657 10.02 -21.01 7.17
N GLN A 658 10.38 -19.90 7.83
CA GLN A 658 9.44 -19.16 8.69
C GLN A 658 8.24 -18.60 7.92
N VAL A 659 8.44 -18.18 6.66
CA VAL A 659 7.34 -17.74 5.79
C VAL A 659 6.42 -18.91 5.45
N ILE A 660 6.95 -20.08 5.11
CA ILE A 660 6.14 -21.29 4.90
C ILE A 660 5.36 -21.63 6.17
N ASP A 661 5.99 -21.63 7.35
CA ASP A 661 5.33 -21.92 8.62
C ASP A 661 4.18 -20.96 8.91
N SER A 662 4.38 -19.66 8.63
CA SER A 662 3.33 -18.64 8.76
C SER A 662 2.15 -18.92 7.83
N ILE A 663 2.41 -19.43 6.62
CA ILE A 663 1.37 -19.75 5.63
C ILE A 663 0.64 -21.03 6.00
N LEU A 664 1.35 -22.06 6.46
CA LEU A 664 0.74 -23.27 7.01
C LEU A 664 -0.12 -22.94 8.23
N GLN A 665 0.30 -22.01 9.09
CA GLN A 665 -0.49 -21.54 10.21
C GLN A 665 -1.76 -20.78 9.76
N ALA A 666 -1.67 -19.98 8.70
CA ALA A 666 -2.84 -19.33 8.10
C ALA A 666 -3.82 -20.36 7.50
N CYS A 667 -3.29 -21.41 6.86
CA CYS A 667 -4.10 -22.52 6.35
C CYS A 667 -4.81 -23.27 7.49
N VAL A 668 -4.12 -23.52 8.61
CA VAL A 668 -4.70 -24.08 9.84
C VAL A 668 -5.86 -23.22 10.33
N GLN A 669 -5.64 -21.91 10.50
CA GLN A 669 -6.68 -21.01 11.00
C GLN A 669 -7.91 -21.00 10.09
N LYS A 670 -7.72 -21.01 8.77
CA LYS A 670 -8.81 -21.04 7.79
C LYS A 670 -9.67 -22.31 7.88
N VAL A 671 -9.02 -23.46 8.07
CA VAL A 671 -9.74 -24.73 8.24
C VAL A 671 -10.46 -24.75 9.60
N ASP A 672 -9.84 -24.22 10.65
CA ASP A 672 -10.42 -24.11 12.00
C ASP A 672 -11.69 -23.22 12.00
N ASP A 673 -11.62 -22.06 11.32
CA ASP A 673 -12.78 -21.17 11.13
C ASP A 673 -13.92 -21.90 10.41
N ALA A 674 -13.61 -22.71 9.39
CA ALA A 674 -14.60 -23.48 8.65
C ALA A 674 -15.20 -24.63 9.48
N ILE A 675 -14.44 -25.26 10.38
CA ILE A 675 -14.94 -26.25 11.35
C ILE A 675 -15.89 -25.57 12.33
N TYR A 676 -15.54 -24.39 12.84
CA TYR A 676 -16.40 -23.62 13.73
C TYR A 676 -17.74 -23.26 13.07
N GLU A 677 -17.71 -22.83 11.79
CA GLU A 677 -18.93 -22.57 11.02
C GLU A 677 -19.78 -23.82 10.78
N LEU A 678 -19.15 -24.97 10.52
CA LEU A 678 -19.80 -26.26 10.37
C LEU A 678 -20.53 -26.69 11.66
N GLU A 679 -19.95 -26.45 12.83
CA GLU A 679 -20.55 -26.79 14.13
C GLU A 679 -21.63 -25.79 14.57
N SER A 680 -21.56 -24.55 14.10
CA SER A 680 -22.51 -23.51 14.50
C SER A 680 -23.97 -23.87 14.12
N PRO A 681 -24.91 -23.86 15.09
CA PRO A 681 -26.34 -24.05 14.80
C PRO A 681 -26.97 -22.86 14.07
N THR A 682 -26.36 -21.68 14.19
CA THR A 682 -26.86 -20.43 13.59
C THR A 682 -26.48 -20.27 12.12
N GLN A 683 -25.52 -21.07 11.63
CA GLN A 683 -25.00 -21.00 10.27
C GLN A 683 -25.54 -22.17 9.45
N ALA A 684 -26.28 -21.88 8.39
CA ALA A 684 -26.89 -22.90 7.52
C ALA A 684 -25.95 -23.46 6.43
N GLY A 685 -24.68 -23.03 6.41
CA GLY A 685 -23.73 -23.35 5.35
C GLY A 685 -24.16 -22.80 3.99
N ASN A 686 -23.63 -23.38 2.90
CA ASN A 686 -24.04 -23.00 1.56
C ASN A 686 -25.37 -23.68 1.17
N ILE A 687 -26.46 -22.91 1.30
CA ILE A 687 -27.85 -23.34 1.05
C ILE A 687 -28.09 -23.71 -0.42
N ASN A 688 -27.21 -23.32 -1.35
CA ASN A 688 -27.32 -23.69 -2.76
C ASN A 688 -26.55 -24.97 -3.11
N SER A 689 -25.90 -25.61 -2.13
CA SER A 689 -25.12 -26.84 -2.37
C SER A 689 -26.03 -28.03 -2.62
N THR A 690 -25.75 -28.81 -3.65
CA THR A 690 -26.35 -30.13 -3.87
C THR A 690 -25.38 -31.23 -3.40
N PRO A 691 -25.87 -32.46 -3.13
CA PRO A 691 -25.01 -33.59 -2.81
C PRO A 691 -23.96 -33.85 -3.90
N GLU A 692 -24.32 -33.77 -5.18
CA GLU A 692 -23.44 -33.97 -6.34
C GLU A 692 -22.33 -32.92 -6.40
N TYR A 693 -22.69 -31.64 -6.19
CA TYR A 693 -21.72 -30.55 -6.10
C TYR A 693 -20.75 -30.77 -4.94
N THR A 694 -21.26 -31.16 -3.77
CA THR A 694 -20.45 -31.43 -2.57
C THR A 694 -19.49 -32.60 -2.80
N LEU A 695 -19.92 -33.67 -3.46
CA LEU A 695 -19.05 -34.79 -3.87
C LEU A 695 -17.94 -34.34 -4.82
N SER A 696 -18.25 -33.48 -5.79
CA SER A 696 -17.25 -32.94 -6.71
C SER A 696 -16.19 -32.09 -5.98
N MET A 697 -16.59 -31.37 -4.93
CA MET A 697 -15.68 -30.60 -4.07
C MET A 697 -14.81 -31.50 -3.19
N ILE A 698 -15.36 -32.61 -2.68
CA ILE A 698 -14.61 -33.61 -1.91
C ILE A 698 -13.54 -34.26 -2.80
N GLU A 699 -13.87 -34.62 -4.04
CA GLU A 699 -12.90 -35.14 -5.01
C GLU A 699 -11.80 -34.12 -5.33
N LYS A 700 -12.18 -32.84 -5.49
CA LYS A 700 -11.21 -31.75 -5.67
C LYS A 700 -10.27 -31.62 -4.47
N ALA A 701 -10.79 -31.74 -3.25
CA ALA A 701 -9.98 -31.70 -2.02
C ALA A 701 -8.98 -32.86 -1.97
N ILE A 702 -9.38 -34.07 -2.37
CA ILE A 702 -8.52 -35.27 -2.43
C ILE A 702 -7.35 -35.07 -3.40
N ASN A 703 -7.62 -34.50 -4.57
CA ASN A 703 -6.59 -34.23 -5.58
C ASN A 703 -5.62 -33.14 -5.08
N ASN A 704 -6.14 -32.01 -4.59
CA ASN A 704 -5.32 -30.91 -4.07
C ASN A 704 -4.47 -31.34 -2.85
N ALA A 705 -4.98 -32.22 -1.99
CA ALA A 705 -4.19 -32.80 -0.89
C ALA A 705 -2.99 -33.60 -1.41
N THR A 706 -3.19 -34.35 -2.50
CA THR A 706 -2.15 -35.18 -3.12
C THR A 706 -1.11 -34.33 -3.84
N ASP A 707 -1.56 -33.33 -4.59
CA ASP A 707 -0.69 -32.40 -5.31
C ASP A 707 0.17 -31.60 -4.31
N PHE A 708 -0.46 -31.08 -3.25
CA PHE A 708 0.27 -30.40 -2.18
C PHE A 708 1.31 -31.30 -1.51
N ALA A 709 0.96 -32.55 -1.19
CA ALA A 709 1.90 -33.50 -0.59
C ALA A 709 3.11 -33.79 -1.49
N MET A 710 2.89 -33.88 -2.80
CA MET A 710 3.93 -34.13 -3.79
C MET A 710 4.86 -32.92 -3.94
N VAL A 711 4.29 -31.71 -4.09
CA VAL A 711 5.05 -30.45 -4.18
C VAL A 711 5.85 -30.21 -2.90
N PHE A 712 5.26 -30.48 -1.73
CA PHE A 712 5.97 -30.36 -0.45
C PHE A 712 7.14 -31.36 -0.33
N ASN A 713 7.00 -32.56 -0.88
CA ASN A 713 8.12 -33.53 -0.91
C ASN A 713 9.25 -33.11 -1.83
N LEU A 714 8.94 -32.52 -3.00
CA LEU A 714 9.94 -31.92 -3.88
C LEU A 714 10.68 -30.79 -3.17
N HIS A 715 9.96 -29.97 -2.41
CA HIS A 715 10.53 -28.89 -1.60
C HIS A 715 11.51 -29.40 -0.54
N LEU A 716 11.13 -30.44 0.21
CA LEU A 716 12.02 -31.07 1.20
C LEU A 716 13.27 -31.71 0.57
N SER A 717 13.19 -32.10 -0.70
CA SER A 717 14.28 -32.76 -1.44
C SER A 717 15.21 -31.77 -2.14
N GLY A 718 14.76 -30.52 -2.33
CA GLY A 718 15.47 -29.53 -3.16
C GLY A 718 15.40 -29.84 -4.66
N ASP A 719 14.43 -30.66 -5.08
CA ASP A 719 14.25 -31.06 -6.47
C ASP A 719 13.46 -30.01 -7.26
N VAL A 720 13.64 -29.99 -8.59
CA VAL A 720 12.94 -29.05 -9.49
C VAL A 720 11.42 -29.19 -9.37
N GLY A 721 10.72 -28.08 -9.15
CA GLY A 721 9.26 -28.06 -8.90
C GLY A 721 8.88 -28.06 -7.41
N GLY A 722 9.87 -28.00 -6.50
CA GLY A 722 9.70 -27.81 -5.06
C GLY A 722 9.94 -26.38 -4.58
N ASP A 723 9.70 -25.37 -5.42
CA ASP A 723 9.96 -23.99 -5.05
C ASP A 723 9.01 -23.52 -3.94
N TYR A 724 9.49 -22.58 -3.12
CA TYR A 724 8.70 -21.99 -2.03
C TYR A 724 7.33 -21.48 -2.51
N VAL A 725 7.25 -20.93 -3.72
CA VAL A 725 6.00 -20.42 -4.31
C VAL A 725 4.99 -21.52 -4.59
N ASP A 726 5.43 -22.67 -5.09
CA ASP A 726 4.54 -23.78 -5.45
C ASP A 726 3.98 -24.45 -4.19
N VAL A 727 4.79 -24.58 -3.15
CA VAL A 727 4.34 -25.03 -1.82
C VAL A 727 3.26 -24.11 -1.27
N ILE A 728 3.45 -22.79 -1.37
CA ILE A 728 2.51 -21.79 -0.88
C ILE A 728 1.18 -21.84 -1.65
N LYS A 729 1.22 -22.00 -2.98
CA LYS A 729 0.02 -22.15 -3.79
C LYS A 729 -0.73 -23.43 -3.45
N GLY A 730 -0.04 -24.57 -3.42
CA GLY A 730 -0.64 -25.87 -3.10
C GLY A 730 -1.27 -25.89 -1.71
N ALA A 731 -0.62 -25.31 -0.70
CA ALA A 731 -1.16 -25.22 0.66
C ALA A 731 -2.45 -24.38 0.71
N ASN A 732 -2.46 -23.21 0.09
CA ASN A 732 -3.61 -22.31 0.07
C ASN A 732 -4.80 -22.88 -0.72
N GLU A 733 -4.53 -23.51 -1.85
CA GLU A 733 -5.55 -24.16 -2.68
C GLU A 733 -6.19 -25.34 -1.95
N PHE A 734 -5.38 -26.19 -1.30
CA PHE A 734 -5.91 -27.28 -0.48
C PHE A 734 -6.73 -26.75 0.71
N ALA A 735 -6.25 -25.75 1.43
CA ALA A 735 -6.97 -25.15 2.57
C ALA A 735 -8.30 -24.48 2.15
N GLN A 736 -8.32 -23.81 0.99
CA GLN A 736 -9.55 -23.22 0.44
C GLN A 736 -10.57 -24.30 0.08
N VAL A 737 -10.15 -25.31 -0.68
CA VAL A 737 -11.08 -26.36 -1.13
C VAL A 737 -11.58 -27.18 0.07
N LEU A 738 -10.73 -27.44 1.06
CA LEU A 738 -11.16 -28.11 2.30
C LEU A 738 -12.19 -27.27 3.07
N SER A 739 -11.97 -25.95 3.21
CA SER A 739 -12.95 -25.03 3.80
C SER A 739 -14.29 -25.05 3.04
N ASP A 740 -14.25 -25.00 1.71
CA ASP A 740 -15.46 -25.09 0.87
C ASP A 740 -16.19 -26.43 1.06
N VAL A 741 -15.46 -27.55 1.19
CA VAL A 741 -16.04 -28.87 1.48
C VAL A 741 -16.83 -28.86 2.79
N LEU A 742 -16.30 -28.25 3.86
CA LEU A 742 -17.01 -28.19 5.15
C LEU A 742 -18.27 -27.32 5.07
N ILE A 743 -18.20 -26.16 4.40
CA ILE A 743 -19.35 -25.26 4.20
C ILE A 743 -20.44 -25.92 3.35
N ASN A 744 -20.05 -26.61 2.27
CA ASN A 744 -21.00 -27.32 1.40
C ASN A 744 -21.59 -28.56 2.10
N SER A 745 -20.79 -29.28 2.89
CA SER A 745 -21.27 -30.40 3.71
C SER A 745 -22.30 -29.95 4.74
N LYS A 746 -22.08 -28.79 5.39
CA LYS A 746 -23.07 -28.15 6.26
C LYS A 746 -24.34 -27.78 5.49
N GLY A 747 -24.19 -27.24 4.29
CA GLY A 747 -25.34 -26.89 3.44
C GLY A 747 -26.23 -28.09 3.12
N VAL A 748 -25.61 -29.24 2.83
CA VAL A 748 -26.32 -30.47 2.43
C VAL A 748 -26.99 -31.19 3.61
N THR A 749 -26.69 -30.85 4.88
CA THR A 749 -27.41 -31.45 6.03
C THR A 749 -28.91 -31.15 6.02
N ARG A 750 -29.33 -30.06 5.38
CA ARG A 750 -30.76 -29.73 5.16
C ARG A 750 -31.52 -30.79 4.34
N LEU A 751 -30.79 -31.64 3.62
CA LEU A 751 -31.29 -32.71 2.75
C LEU A 751 -31.27 -34.07 3.44
N ALA A 752 -30.80 -34.14 4.69
CA ALA A 752 -30.80 -35.37 5.47
C ALA A 752 -32.23 -35.77 5.85
N ASN A 753 -32.48 -37.09 5.90
CA ASN A 753 -33.82 -37.64 6.16
C ASN A 753 -34.23 -37.50 7.64
N ASP A 754 -33.26 -37.47 8.55
CA ASP A 754 -33.42 -37.33 9.99
C ASP A 754 -32.27 -36.49 10.59
N ASP A 755 -32.50 -35.98 11.80
CA ASP A 755 -31.49 -35.20 12.53
C ASP A 755 -30.23 -36.05 12.83
N ASP A 756 -30.39 -37.37 13.00
CA ASP A 756 -29.29 -38.31 13.21
C ASP A 756 -28.37 -38.41 11.98
N ALA A 757 -28.90 -38.45 10.75
CA ALA A 757 -28.09 -38.41 9.54
C ALA A 757 -27.43 -37.02 9.34
N SER A 758 -28.12 -35.93 9.69
CA SER A 758 -27.53 -34.59 9.71
C SER A 758 -26.32 -34.53 10.65
N ASP A 759 -26.46 -34.98 11.89
CA ASP A 759 -25.38 -35.00 12.88
C ASP A 759 -24.23 -35.92 12.46
N LYS A 760 -24.54 -37.05 11.81
CA LYS A 760 -23.52 -37.95 11.24
C LYS A 760 -22.70 -37.28 10.13
N ILE A 761 -23.33 -36.51 9.24
CA ILE A 761 -22.63 -35.74 8.20
C ILE A 761 -21.71 -34.70 8.85
N VAL A 762 -22.21 -33.94 9.82
CA VAL A 762 -21.44 -32.91 10.53
C VAL A 762 -20.24 -33.53 11.25
N ALA A 763 -20.42 -34.65 11.95
CA ALA A 763 -19.35 -35.33 12.67
C ALA A 763 -18.24 -35.85 11.74
N ILE A 764 -18.62 -36.43 10.59
CA ILE A 764 -17.65 -36.95 9.61
C ILE A 764 -16.96 -35.81 8.86
N ALA A 765 -17.69 -34.74 8.52
CA ALA A 765 -17.11 -33.53 7.92
C ALA A 765 -16.12 -32.87 8.87
N LYS A 766 -16.45 -32.77 10.16
CA LYS A 766 -15.52 -32.30 11.20
C LYS A 766 -14.27 -33.15 11.25
N SER A 767 -14.40 -34.48 11.26
CA SER A 767 -13.25 -35.38 11.25
C SER A 767 -12.35 -35.17 10.02
N ALA A 768 -12.92 -34.86 8.84
CA ALA A 768 -12.14 -34.53 7.66
C ALA A 768 -11.42 -33.17 7.79
N GLY A 769 -12.09 -32.17 8.38
CA GLY A 769 -11.49 -30.88 8.72
C GLY A 769 -10.33 -31.02 9.71
N ASP A 770 -10.52 -31.74 10.81
CA ASP A 770 -9.51 -31.99 11.84
C ASP A 770 -8.25 -32.69 11.27
N VAL A 771 -8.45 -33.66 10.38
CA VAL A 771 -7.34 -34.36 9.71
C VAL A 771 -6.60 -33.42 8.75
N GLY A 772 -7.32 -32.59 7.99
CA GLY A 772 -6.70 -31.57 7.13
C GLY A 772 -5.97 -30.48 7.92
N LEU A 773 -6.48 -30.08 9.08
CA LEU A 773 -5.80 -29.18 10.01
C LEU A 773 -4.51 -29.79 10.54
N ARG A 774 -4.55 -31.06 10.96
CA ARG A 774 -3.35 -31.81 11.39
C ARG A 774 -2.33 -31.97 10.27
N PHE A 775 -2.76 -32.10 9.02
CA PHE A 775 -1.87 -32.15 7.85
C PHE A 775 -0.95 -30.92 7.86
N PHE A 776 -1.51 -29.71 7.89
CA PHE A 776 -0.72 -28.47 7.89
C PHE A 776 0.13 -28.31 9.15
N LEU A 777 -0.41 -28.62 10.33
CA LEU A 777 0.33 -28.55 11.59
C LEU A 777 1.53 -29.50 11.66
N ASN A 778 1.44 -30.67 11.02
CA ASN A 778 2.52 -31.67 11.05
C ASN A 778 3.65 -31.36 10.07
N LEU A 779 3.42 -30.42 9.14
CA LEU A 779 4.41 -29.97 8.16
C LEU A 779 5.13 -28.68 8.57
N GLN A 780 4.82 -28.11 9.73
CA GLN A 780 5.54 -26.95 10.24
C GLN A 780 6.99 -27.30 10.58
N SER A 781 7.90 -26.38 10.29
CA SER A 781 9.35 -26.57 10.35
C SER A 781 9.80 -27.00 11.75
N TYR A 782 9.23 -26.44 12.81
CA TYR A 782 9.57 -26.84 14.19
C TYR A 782 9.22 -28.30 14.53
N LYS A 783 8.23 -28.92 13.85
CA LYS A 783 7.93 -30.35 14.02
C LYS A 783 8.77 -31.23 13.12
N LEU A 784 9.06 -30.76 11.91
CA LEU A 784 9.92 -31.48 10.96
C LEU A 784 11.38 -31.49 11.42
N ASP A 785 11.84 -30.44 12.11
CA ASP A 785 13.19 -30.34 12.66
C ASP A 785 13.46 -31.35 13.78
N LEU A 786 12.42 -31.83 14.46
CA LEU A 786 12.50 -32.90 15.46
C LEU A 786 12.69 -34.29 14.83
N LEU A 787 12.54 -34.42 13.51
CA LEU A 787 12.57 -35.69 12.78
C LEU A 787 13.82 -35.82 11.92
N GLN A 788 14.28 -37.06 11.75
CA GLN A 788 15.39 -37.36 10.85
C GLN A 788 15.02 -37.02 9.39
N PRO A 789 15.97 -36.54 8.56
CA PRO A 789 15.69 -36.14 7.17
C PRO A 789 14.96 -37.19 6.31
N ALA A 790 15.24 -38.48 6.54
CA ALA A 790 14.56 -39.59 5.86
C ALA A 790 13.06 -39.69 6.23
N GLN A 791 12.72 -39.40 7.48
CA GLN A 791 11.34 -39.48 8.00
C GLN A 791 10.50 -38.25 7.62
N ARG A 792 11.14 -37.10 7.30
CA ARG A 792 10.43 -35.86 6.92
C ARG A 792 9.55 -36.05 5.68
N LYS A 793 10.01 -36.83 4.70
CA LYS A 793 9.25 -37.12 3.47
C LYS A 793 8.05 -38.03 3.72
N GLU A 794 8.20 -38.99 4.64
CA GLU A 794 7.13 -39.92 5.00
C GLU A 794 5.96 -39.22 5.70
N VAL A 795 6.22 -38.17 6.48
CA VAL A 795 5.17 -37.41 7.20
C VAL A 795 4.18 -36.77 6.22
N SER A 796 4.66 -36.16 5.14
CA SER A 796 3.80 -35.55 4.10
C SER A 796 2.88 -36.59 3.46
N MET A 797 3.43 -37.74 3.06
CA MET A 797 2.66 -38.81 2.42
C MET A 797 1.68 -39.50 3.38
N ARG A 798 2.06 -39.68 4.64
CA ARG A 798 1.17 -40.24 5.67
C ARG A 798 -0.03 -39.32 5.91
N ASN A 799 0.20 -38.02 6.12
CA ASN A 799 -0.88 -37.05 6.32
C ASN A 799 -1.81 -36.99 5.10
N ASN A 800 -1.27 -37.11 3.87
CA ASN A 800 -2.09 -37.22 2.67
C ASN A 800 -2.98 -38.46 2.67
N SER A 801 -2.43 -39.63 3.01
CA SER A 801 -3.22 -40.86 3.11
C SER A 801 -4.36 -40.75 4.13
N GLU A 802 -4.10 -40.13 5.28
CA GLU A 802 -5.11 -39.87 6.32
C GLU A 802 -6.20 -38.91 5.82
N ALA A 803 -5.82 -37.78 5.21
CA ALA A 803 -6.76 -36.81 4.66
C ALA A 803 -7.64 -37.41 3.55
N ARG A 804 -7.04 -38.19 2.64
CA ARG A 804 -7.79 -38.92 1.61
C ARG A 804 -8.78 -39.91 2.20
N THR A 805 -8.39 -40.63 3.25
CA THR A 805 -9.29 -41.59 3.93
C THR A 805 -10.48 -40.87 4.57
N ALA A 806 -10.23 -39.76 5.28
CA ALA A 806 -11.29 -38.98 5.92
C ALA A 806 -12.26 -38.35 4.90
N LEU A 807 -11.72 -37.77 3.81
CA LEU A 807 -12.51 -37.22 2.71
C LEU A 807 -13.30 -38.31 1.96
N THR A 808 -12.75 -39.51 1.80
CA THR A 808 -13.47 -40.64 1.20
C THR A 808 -14.66 -41.08 2.05
N ARG A 809 -14.49 -41.16 3.39
CA ARG A 809 -15.61 -41.42 4.30
C ARG A 809 -16.70 -40.35 4.23
N LEU A 810 -16.29 -39.08 4.11
CA LEU A 810 -17.24 -37.99 3.90
C LEU A 810 -17.98 -38.15 2.57
N SER A 811 -17.27 -38.53 1.50
CA SER A 811 -17.88 -38.82 0.20
C SER A 811 -18.91 -39.95 0.29
N GLU A 812 -18.63 -41.03 1.02
CA GLU A 812 -19.55 -42.15 1.17
C GLU A 812 -20.86 -41.73 1.85
N VAL A 813 -20.78 -40.88 2.89
CA VAL A 813 -21.98 -40.41 3.60
C VAL A 813 -22.77 -39.39 2.77
N VAL A 814 -22.10 -38.47 2.08
CA VAL A 814 -22.81 -37.55 1.16
C VAL A 814 -23.46 -38.31 0.01
N ASP A 815 -22.86 -39.40 -0.47
CA ASP A 815 -23.43 -40.27 -1.52
C ASP A 815 -24.68 -41.04 -1.04
N THR A 816 -24.90 -41.20 0.26
CA THR A 816 -26.16 -41.79 0.79
C THR A 816 -27.35 -40.84 0.69
N LEU A 817 -27.11 -39.54 0.54
CA LEU A 817 -28.15 -38.52 0.38
C LEU A 817 -28.67 -38.43 -1.06
N ILE A 818 -27.96 -39.04 -2.01
CA ILE A 818 -28.42 -39.16 -3.38
C ILE A 818 -29.46 -40.28 -3.46
N PRO A 819 -30.69 -40.00 -3.94
CA PRO A 819 -31.74 -41.00 -4.07
C PRO A 819 -31.27 -42.24 -4.84
N LYS A 820 -31.65 -43.44 -4.35
CA LYS A 820 -31.23 -44.71 -4.96
C LYS A 820 -31.75 -44.93 -6.39
N GLY A 821 -32.73 -44.14 -6.85
CA GLY A 821 -33.17 -44.08 -8.25
C GLY A 821 -32.21 -43.33 -9.18
N THR A 822 -31.41 -42.40 -8.63
CA THR A 822 -30.32 -41.69 -9.32
C THR A 822 -29.00 -42.48 -9.30
N LYS A 823 -28.90 -43.55 -8.49
CA LYS A 823 -27.73 -44.46 -8.42
C LYS A 823 -27.53 -45.36 -9.65
N GLY A 824 -28.15 -45.01 -10.78
CA GLY A 824 -27.96 -45.65 -12.07
C GLY A 824 -28.07 -44.62 -13.18
N GLY A 825 -27.02 -43.82 -13.35
CA GLY A 825 -26.99 -42.67 -14.24
C GLY A 825 -27.59 -42.92 -15.63
N THR A 826 -28.40 -41.97 -16.05
CA THR A 826 -28.62 -41.69 -17.48
C THR A 826 -27.29 -41.58 -18.22
N LEU A 827 -26.25 -41.00 -17.58
CA LEU A 827 -24.88 -40.97 -18.12
C LEU A 827 -24.11 -42.30 -17.99
N ALA A 828 -24.39 -43.14 -17.00
CA ALA A 828 -23.70 -44.43 -16.83
C ALA A 828 -24.21 -45.51 -17.81
N ARG A 829 -25.47 -45.40 -18.25
CA ARG A 829 -26.09 -46.26 -19.27
C ARG A 829 -25.91 -45.74 -20.70
N ALA A 830 -25.56 -44.47 -20.90
CA ALA A 830 -25.29 -43.89 -22.20
C ALA A 830 -23.94 -44.39 -22.76
N ASN A 831 -23.97 -45.56 -23.39
CA ASN A 831 -22.85 -46.06 -24.17
C ASN A 831 -22.66 -45.18 -25.41
N GLY A 832 -21.72 -44.24 -25.35
CA GLY A 832 -21.20 -43.55 -26.53
C GLY A 832 -21.89 -42.25 -26.93
N ASP A 833 -22.71 -41.62 -26.06
CA ASP A 833 -23.38 -40.35 -26.39
C ASP A 833 -23.31 -39.24 -25.32
N ILE A 834 -22.47 -39.39 -24.29
CA ILE A 834 -22.46 -38.46 -23.14
C ILE A 834 -22.15 -37.00 -23.53
N GLY A 835 -21.21 -36.79 -24.46
CA GLY A 835 -20.83 -35.44 -24.91
C GLY A 835 -21.98 -34.71 -25.58
N ASP A 836 -22.70 -35.41 -26.46
CA ASP A 836 -23.83 -34.86 -27.21
C ASP A 836 -25.02 -34.62 -26.27
N ILE A 837 -25.21 -35.45 -25.23
CA ILE A 837 -26.21 -35.20 -24.18
C ILE A 837 -25.95 -33.87 -23.45
N VAL A 838 -24.70 -33.57 -23.07
CA VAL A 838 -24.42 -32.30 -22.37
C VAL A 838 -24.64 -31.10 -23.28
N GLU A 839 -24.18 -31.19 -24.54
CA GLU A 839 -24.32 -30.12 -25.52
C GLU A 839 -25.79 -29.93 -25.90
N HIS A 840 -26.54 -31.02 -26.09
CA HIS A 840 -27.98 -31.02 -26.34
C HIS A 840 -28.75 -30.39 -25.17
N GLU A 841 -28.43 -30.72 -23.92
CA GLU A 841 -29.13 -30.15 -22.75
C GLU A 841 -28.82 -28.66 -22.57
N MET A 842 -27.58 -28.22 -22.81
CA MET A 842 -27.24 -26.80 -22.80
C MET A 842 -27.93 -26.03 -23.93
N GLN A 843 -28.03 -26.62 -25.13
CA GLN A 843 -28.77 -26.06 -26.26
C GLN A 843 -30.29 -26.03 -26.01
N SER A 844 -30.83 -27.08 -25.39
CA SER A 844 -32.23 -27.16 -24.98
C SER A 844 -32.58 -26.07 -23.96
N ALA A 845 -31.72 -25.86 -22.96
CA ALA A 845 -31.87 -24.75 -22.02
C ALA A 845 -31.84 -23.38 -22.72
N ALA A 846 -30.91 -23.18 -23.65
CA ALA A 846 -30.84 -21.94 -24.44
C ALA A 846 -32.10 -21.72 -25.29
N ALA A 847 -32.58 -22.76 -26.00
CA ALA A 847 -33.80 -22.71 -26.80
C ALA A 847 -35.05 -22.45 -25.94
N ALA A 848 -35.13 -23.06 -24.75
CA ALA A 848 -36.20 -22.81 -23.80
C ALA A 848 -36.24 -21.34 -23.37
N ILE A 849 -35.08 -20.73 -23.10
CA ILE A 849 -34.97 -19.29 -22.73
C ILE A 849 -35.34 -18.38 -23.90
N GLU A 850 -34.97 -18.73 -25.13
CA GLU A 850 -35.37 -17.98 -26.33
C GLU A 850 -36.89 -18.02 -26.54
N ALA A 851 -37.51 -19.19 -26.42
CA ALA A 851 -38.97 -19.34 -26.48
C ALA A 851 -39.68 -18.54 -25.37
N ALA A 852 -39.13 -18.59 -24.16
CA ALA A 852 -39.53 -17.79 -23.02
C ALA A 852 -39.47 -16.27 -23.32
N THR A 853 -38.39 -15.82 -23.96
CA THR A 853 -38.19 -14.41 -24.34
C THR A 853 -39.21 -13.98 -25.41
N GLN A 854 -39.49 -14.84 -26.40
CA GLN A 854 -40.51 -14.59 -27.42
C GLN A 854 -41.91 -14.47 -26.79
N ARG A 855 -42.26 -15.37 -25.87
CA ARG A 855 -43.53 -15.31 -25.14
C ARG A 855 -43.68 -14.01 -24.35
N LEU A 856 -42.62 -13.51 -23.70
CA LEU A 856 -42.64 -12.20 -23.05
C LEU A 856 -42.84 -11.05 -24.05
N GLN A 857 -42.21 -11.10 -25.23
CA GLN A 857 -42.40 -10.07 -26.27
C GLN A 857 -43.84 -10.06 -26.78
N GLU A 858 -44.45 -11.22 -26.98
CA GLU A 858 -45.87 -11.36 -27.33
C GLU A 858 -46.76 -10.74 -26.25
N LEU A 859 -46.48 -10.99 -24.98
CA LEU A 859 -47.22 -10.41 -23.84
C LEU A 859 -47.09 -8.88 -23.79
N MET A 860 -45.91 -8.31 -24.11
CA MET A 860 -45.76 -6.86 -24.22
C MET A 860 -46.56 -6.25 -25.37
N SER A 861 -46.78 -7.01 -26.45
CA SER A 861 -47.49 -6.56 -27.65
C SER A 861 -49.03 -6.68 -27.55
N ARG A 862 -49.54 -7.40 -26.54
CA ARG A 862 -50.97 -7.61 -26.35
C ARG A 862 -51.71 -6.28 -26.09
N PRO A 863 -52.89 -6.07 -26.71
CA PRO A 863 -53.74 -4.91 -26.42
C PRO A 863 -54.14 -4.90 -24.94
N ARG A 864 -53.98 -3.75 -24.28
CA ARG A 864 -54.23 -3.59 -22.85
C ARG A 864 -55.72 -3.43 -22.59
N ASP A 865 -56.30 -4.30 -21.75
CA ASP A 865 -57.68 -4.16 -21.28
C ASP A 865 -57.79 -3.00 -20.29
N SER A 866 -57.86 -1.77 -20.80
CA SER A 866 -58.06 -0.54 -20.02
C SER A 866 -59.40 -0.48 -19.27
N ALA A 867 -60.27 -1.48 -19.48
CA ALA A 867 -61.54 -1.63 -18.78
C ALA A 867 -61.44 -2.44 -17.47
N ARG A 868 -60.37 -3.24 -17.27
CA ARG A 868 -60.21 -4.10 -16.08
C ARG A 868 -59.19 -3.60 -15.06
N PHE A 869 -58.21 -2.80 -15.49
CA PHE A 869 -57.07 -2.41 -14.65
C PHE A 869 -56.95 -0.89 -14.56
N SER A 870 -56.55 -0.36 -13.40
CA SER A 870 -56.35 1.07 -13.23
C SER A 870 -55.11 1.55 -14.00
N ALA A 871 -55.00 2.87 -14.20
CA ALA A 871 -53.79 3.46 -14.81
C ALA A 871 -52.51 3.12 -14.02
N VAL A 872 -52.64 2.94 -12.70
CA VAL A 872 -51.52 2.54 -11.83
C VAL A 872 -51.17 1.08 -12.05
N ASP A 873 -52.16 0.18 -12.13
CA ASP A 873 -51.93 -1.25 -12.38
C ASP A 873 -51.29 -1.49 -13.75
N LEU A 874 -51.70 -0.72 -14.76
CA LEU A 874 -51.10 -0.76 -16.10
C LEU A 874 -49.62 -0.31 -16.08
N GLN A 875 -49.27 0.71 -15.29
CA GLN A 875 -47.88 1.15 -15.12
C GLN A 875 -47.03 0.09 -14.39
N VAL A 876 -47.64 -0.62 -13.42
CA VAL A 876 -47.00 -1.73 -12.71
C VAL A 876 -46.73 -2.88 -13.67
N HIS A 877 -47.72 -3.28 -14.47
CA HIS A 877 -47.58 -4.34 -15.47
C HIS A 877 -46.45 -4.05 -16.46
N ASP A 878 -46.32 -2.79 -16.92
CA ASP A 878 -45.22 -2.37 -17.80
C ASP A 878 -43.84 -2.47 -17.14
N SER A 879 -43.75 -2.10 -15.86
CA SER A 879 -42.50 -2.22 -15.10
C SER A 879 -42.09 -3.69 -14.90
N ILE A 880 -43.06 -4.57 -14.62
CA ILE A 880 -42.85 -6.01 -14.44
C ILE A 880 -42.38 -6.65 -15.73
N LEU A 881 -43.04 -6.36 -16.86
CA LEU A 881 -42.65 -6.88 -18.17
C LEU A 881 -41.24 -6.42 -18.57
N SER A 882 -40.91 -5.14 -18.35
CA SER A 882 -39.57 -4.62 -18.63
C SER A 882 -38.50 -5.30 -17.78
N ALA A 883 -38.78 -5.58 -16.51
CA ALA A 883 -37.85 -6.23 -15.61
C ALA A 883 -37.70 -7.74 -15.91
N ALA A 884 -38.79 -8.44 -16.25
CA ALA A 884 -38.76 -9.83 -16.71
C ALA A 884 -37.97 -9.99 -18.03
N MET A 885 -38.08 -9.02 -18.95
CA MET A 885 -37.28 -8.96 -20.18
C MET A 885 -35.79 -8.76 -19.89
N ALA A 886 -35.45 -7.89 -18.93
CA ALA A 886 -34.07 -7.68 -18.52
C ALA A 886 -33.46 -8.94 -17.89
N ILE A 887 -34.24 -9.66 -17.07
CA ILE A 887 -33.83 -10.93 -16.46
C ILE A 887 -33.60 -12.00 -17.54
N THR A 888 -34.56 -12.25 -18.43
CA THR A 888 -34.44 -13.25 -19.50
C THR A 888 -33.28 -12.97 -20.45
N SER A 889 -33.05 -11.71 -20.82
CA SER A 889 -31.89 -11.30 -21.62
C SER A 889 -30.55 -11.53 -20.89
N ALA A 890 -30.51 -11.32 -19.56
CA ALA A 890 -29.34 -11.63 -18.76
C ALA A 890 -29.10 -13.15 -18.65
N ILE A 891 -30.15 -13.96 -18.51
CA ILE A 891 -30.06 -15.42 -18.46
C ILE A 891 -29.60 -16.00 -19.80
N ALA A 892 -30.09 -15.47 -20.93
CA ALA A 892 -29.62 -15.90 -22.25
C ALA A 892 -28.09 -15.70 -22.41
N ARG A 893 -27.58 -14.55 -21.94
CA ARG A 893 -26.13 -14.27 -21.89
C ARG A 893 -25.38 -15.20 -20.92
N LEU A 894 -26.01 -15.53 -19.79
CA LEU A 894 -25.47 -16.45 -18.79
C LEU A 894 -25.28 -17.86 -19.38
N ILE A 895 -26.32 -18.44 -19.99
CA ILE A 895 -26.24 -19.78 -20.59
C ILE A 895 -25.19 -19.82 -21.70
N LYS A 896 -25.14 -18.80 -22.57
CA LYS A 896 -24.09 -18.70 -23.59
C LYS A 896 -22.69 -18.66 -22.97
N ALA A 897 -22.48 -17.88 -21.91
CA ALA A 897 -21.20 -17.84 -21.20
C ALA A 897 -20.88 -19.16 -20.48
N ALA A 898 -21.88 -19.88 -19.98
CA ALA A 898 -21.73 -21.18 -19.35
C ALA A 898 -21.32 -22.26 -20.37
N THR A 899 -21.93 -22.27 -21.56
CA THR A 899 -21.53 -23.16 -22.67
C THR A 899 -20.10 -22.89 -23.12
N GLU A 900 -19.71 -21.62 -23.25
CA GLU A 900 -18.33 -21.27 -23.61
C GLU A 900 -17.32 -21.66 -22.52
N SER A 901 -17.66 -21.46 -21.24
CA SER A 901 -16.84 -21.89 -20.09
C SER A 901 -16.67 -23.41 -20.06
N GLN A 902 -17.76 -24.16 -20.27
CA GLN A 902 -17.73 -25.62 -20.38
C GLN A 902 -16.83 -26.08 -21.54
N GLN A 903 -16.98 -25.49 -22.73
CA GLN A 903 -16.15 -25.82 -23.90
C GLN A 903 -14.67 -25.54 -23.64
N GLU A 904 -14.33 -24.43 -22.97
CA GLU A 904 -12.96 -24.12 -22.56
C GLU A 904 -12.41 -25.17 -21.57
N ILE A 905 -13.17 -25.52 -20.54
CA ILE A 905 -12.78 -26.52 -19.52
C ILE A 905 -12.47 -27.86 -20.19
N VAL A 906 -13.30 -28.30 -21.13
CA VAL A 906 -13.10 -29.56 -21.85
C VAL A 906 -11.90 -29.47 -22.78
N ALA A 907 -11.75 -28.37 -23.52
CA ALA A 907 -10.64 -28.17 -24.44
C ALA A 907 -9.27 -28.19 -23.71
N GLN A 908 -9.19 -27.57 -22.53
CA GLN A 908 -7.99 -27.56 -21.69
C GLN A 908 -7.79 -28.90 -20.95
N GLY A 909 -8.87 -29.51 -20.44
CA GLY A 909 -8.81 -30.66 -19.55
C GLY A 909 -8.76 -32.04 -20.22
N LYS A 910 -9.09 -32.15 -21.51
CA LYS A 910 -9.10 -33.43 -22.23
C LYS A 910 -7.70 -33.97 -22.56
N GLY A 911 -6.70 -33.10 -22.72
CA GLY A 911 -5.38 -33.53 -23.20
C GLY A 911 -5.47 -34.29 -24.54
N SER A 912 -4.97 -35.53 -24.59
CA SER A 912 -5.08 -36.44 -25.75
C SER A 912 -6.37 -37.28 -25.77
N SER A 913 -7.20 -37.20 -24.72
CA SER A 913 -8.45 -37.96 -24.63
C SER A 913 -9.58 -37.29 -25.42
N SER A 914 -10.57 -38.10 -25.82
CA SER A 914 -11.77 -37.55 -26.49
C SER A 914 -12.62 -36.73 -25.51
N VAL A 915 -13.40 -35.78 -26.04
CA VAL A 915 -14.39 -34.99 -25.28
C VAL A 915 -15.31 -35.89 -24.45
N GLN A 916 -15.72 -37.00 -25.04
CA GLN A 916 -16.58 -37.98 -24.40
C GLN A 916 -15.90 -38.73 -23.25
N GLN A 917 -14.63 -39.11 -23.41
CA GLN A 917 -13.84 -39.69 -22.32
C GLN A 917 -13.65 -38.70 -21.17
N PHE A 918 -13.51 -37.40 -21.48
CA PHE A 918 -13.39 -36.36 -20.47
C PHE A 918 -14.67 -36.24 -19.62
N TYR A 919 -15.85 -36.19 -20.23
CA TYR A 919 -17.12 -36.16 -19.48
C TYR A 919 -17.36 -37.46 -18.70
N LYS A 920 -17.03 -38.62 -19.27
CA LYS A 920 -17.15 -39.91 -18.56
C LYS A 920 -16.25 -39.99 -17.32
N ARG A 921 -15.02 -39.46 -17.41
CA ARG A 921 -14.10 -39.38 -16.27
C ARG A 921 -14.57 -38.36 -15.21
N ASN A 922 -15.27 -37.32 -15.63
CA ASN A 922 -15.82 -36.28 -14.76
C ASN A 922 -17.35 -36.36 -14.72
N ASN A 923 -17.90 -37.57 -14.55
CA ASN A 923 -19.34 -37.80 -14.64
C ASN A 923 -20.14 -36.93 -13.66
N ARG A 924 -19.79 -36.90 -12.37
CA ARG A 924 -20.46 -36.11 -11.32
C ARG A 924 -20.51 -34.61 -11.63
N TRP A 925 -19.42 -34.04 -12.14
CA TRP A 925 -19.39 -32.65 -12.59
C TRP A 925 -20.32 -32.42 -13.78
N THR A 926 -20.34 -33.37 -14.72
CA THR A 926 -21.19 -33.30 -15.90
C THR A 926 -22.68 -33.36 -15.53
N GLU A 927 -23.08 -34.25 -14.61
CA GLU A 927 -24.47 -34.32 -14.13
C GLU A 927 -24.87 -33.05 -13.38
N GLY A 928 -23.97 -32.51 -12.54
CA GLY A 928 -24.21 -31.26 -11.81
C GLY A 928 -24.38 -30.06 -12.74
N LEU A 929 -23.63 -30.00 -13.85
CA LEU A 929 -23.76 -28.95 -14.85
C LEU A 929 -25.09 -29.03 -15.59
N ILE A 930 -25.50 -30.24 -16.02
CA ILE A 930 -26.79 -30.48 -16.70
C ILE A 930 -27.96 -30.13 -15.78
N SER A 931 -27.91 -30.60 -14.54
CA SER A 931 -28.94 -30.32 -13.53
C SER A 931 -29.10 -28.82 -13.29
N ALA A 932 -27.98 -28.08 -13.15
CA ALA A 932 -28.03 -26.64 -12.95
C ALA A 932 -28.57 -25.89 -14.18
N ALA A 933 -28.24 -26.33 -15.41
CA ALA A 933 -28.78 -25.74 -16.63
C ALA A 933 -30.31 -25.95 -16.75
N LYS A 934 -30.80 -27.15 -16.40
CA LYS A 934 -32.24 -27.46 -16.34
C LYS A 934 -32.97 -26.60 -15.31
N ALA A 935 -32.38 -26.44 -14.12
CA ALA A 935 -32.95 -25.59 -13.08
C ALA A 935 -33.09 -24.13 -13.54
N VAL A 936 -32.09 -23.59 -14.27
CA VAL A 936 -32.16 -22.24 -14.84
C VAL A 936 -33.28 -22.13 -15.89
N ALA A 937 -33.43 -23.12 -16.78
CA ALA A 937 -34.50 -23.12 -17.77
C ALA A 937 -35.89 -23.18 -17.12
N PHE A 938 -36.07 -24.07 -16.15
CA PHE A 938 -37.31 -24.20 -15.38
C PHE A 938 -37.66 -22.90 -14.64
N ALA A 939 -36.71 -22.33 -13.89
CA ALA A 939 -36.93 -21.10 -13.14
C ALA A 939 -37.28 -19.92 -14.07
N THR A 940 -36.71 -19.89 -15.27
CA THR A 940 -37.01 -18.86 -16.29
C THR A 940 -38.45 -18.98 -16.80
N ASN A 941 -38.92 -20.20 -17.08
CA ASN A 941 -40.32 -20.44 -17.47
C ASN A 941 -41.28 -20.07 -16.34
N LEU A 942 -40.99 -20.49 -15.11
CA LEU A 942 -41.80 -20.16 -13.93
C LEU A 942 -41.91 -18.65 -13.71
N LEU A 943 -40.82 -17.89 -13.95
CA LEU A 943 -40.84 -16.43 -13.86
C LEU A 943 -41.80 -15.81 -14.88
N ILE A 944 -41.84 -16.34 -16.10
CA ILE A 944 -42.68 -15.82 -17.18
C ILE A 944 -44.14 -16.20 -16.97
N GLU A 945 -44.41 -17.42 -16.54
CA GLU A 945 -45.75 -17.86 -16.15
C GLU A 945 -46.27 -17.04 -14.96
N SER A 946 -45.43 -16.76 -13.97
CA SER A 946 -45.78 -15.89 -12.86
C SER A 946 -46.02 -14.45 -13.32
N ALA A 947 -45.23 -13.94 -14.27
CA ALA A 947 -45.44 -12.61 -14.84
C ALA A 947 -46.77 -12.53 -15.62
N ASP A 948 -47.03 -13.45 -16.56
CA ASP A 948 -48.30 -13.56 -17.30
C ASP A 948 -49.49 -13.74 -16.34
N GLY A 949 -49.29 -14.52 -15.29
CA GLY A 949 -50.24 -14.73 -14.21
C GLY A 949 -50.61 -13.45 -13.47
N VAL A 950 -49.62 -12.61 -13.13
CA VAL A 950 -49.84 -11.31 -12.50
C VAL A 950 -50.56 -10.37 -13.45
N LEU A 951 -50.16 -10.33 -14.73
CA LEU A 951 -50.81 -9.49 -15.74
C LEU A 951 -52.27 -9.88 -16.02
N SER A 952 -52.59 -11.17 -15.91
CA SER A 952 -53.96 -11.69 -16.05
C SER A 952 -54.80 -11.59 -14.77
N GLY A 953 -54.20 -11.17 -13.65
CA GLY A 953 -54.84 -11.12 -12.33
C GLY A 953 -55.07 -12.49 -11.68
N THR A 954 -54.44 -13.54 -12.20
CA THR A 954 -54.55 -14.91 -11.67
C THR A 954 -53.52 -15.21 -10.58
N HIS A 955 -52.37 -14.53 -10.61
CA HIS A 955 -51.26 -14.69 -9.68
C HIS A 955 -50.98 -13.41 -8.90
N SER A 956 -50.38 -13.56 -7.72
CA SER A 956 -50.05 -12.43 -6.84
C SER A 956 -48.64 -11.90 -7.08
N LEU A 957 -48.40 -10.64 -6.66
CA LEU A 957 -47.09 -10.01 -6.73
C LEU A 957 -46.03 -10.76 -5.89
N GLU A 958 -46.43 -11.40 -4.80
CA GLU A 958 -45.56 -12.22 -3.96
C GLU A 958 -45.09 -13.48 -4.67
N GLN A 959 -45.95 -14.12 -5.49
CA GLN A 959 -45.55 -15.28 -6.30
C GLN A 959 -44.46 -14.91 -7.30
N LEU A 960 -44.56 -13.73 -7.92
CA LEU A 960 -43.54 -13.21 -8.82
C LEU A 960 -42.20 -12.95 -8.10
N ILE A 961 -42.24 -12.49 -6.84
CA ILE A 961 -41.02 -12.35 -6.00
C ILE A 961 -40.36 -13.71 -5.77
N VAL A 962 -41.15 -14.75 -5.48
CA VAL A 962 -40.63 -16.10 -5.26
C VAL A 962 -39.99 -16.65 -6.54
N ALA A 963 -40.67 -16.55 -7.68
CA ALA A 963 -40.13 -16.99 -8.97
C ALA A 963 -38.83 -16.25 -9.34
N SER A 964 -38.74 -14.94 -9.07
CA SER A 964 -37.53 -14.15 -9.29
C SER A 964 -36.34 -14.57 -8.41
N ASN A 965 -36.61 -14.95 -7.15
CA ASN A 965 -35.58 -15.46 -6.26
C ASN A 965 -35.10 -16.86 -6.68
N GLU A 966 -36.00 -17.70 -7.20
CA GLU A 966 -35.66 -19.03 -7.74
C GLU A 966 -34.71 -18.92 -8.93
N VAL A 967 -34.94 -17.96 -9.84
CA VAL A 967 -34.03 -17.64 -10.94
C VAL A 967 -32.63 -17.26 -10.44
N ALA A 968 -32.55 -16.45 -9.38
CA ALA A 968 -31.27 -16.05 -8.80
C ALA A 968 -30.54 -17.24 -8.14
N ALA A 969 -31.28 -18.15 -7.49
CA ALA A 969 -30.73 -19.35 -6.88
C ALA A 969 -30.20 -20.34 -7.95
N ALA A 970 -31.00 -20.65 -8.98
CA ALA A 970 -30.59 -21.51 -10.09
C ALA A 970 -29.36 -20.94 -10.84
N THR A 971 -29.31 -19.62 -11.01
CA THR A 971 -28.14 -18.93 -11.58
C THR A 971 -26.88 -19.14 -10.73
N ALA A 972 -26.99 -19.01 -9.41
CA ALA A 972 -25.86 -19.25 -8.51
C ALA A 972 -25.39 -20.71 -8.55
N GLN A 973 -26.32 -21.67 -8.65
CA GLN A 973 -26.00 -23.09 -8.79
C GLN A 973 -25.22 -23.38 -10.07
N LEU A 974 -25.63 -22.78 -11.21
CA LEU A 974 -24.93 -22.96 -12.49
C LEU A 974 -23.50 -22.41 -12.47
N VAL A 975 -23.28 -21.25 -11.86
CA VAL A 975 -21.94 -20.68 -11.69
C VAL A 975 -21.07 -21.56 -10.79
N ALA A 976 -21.63 -22.04 -9.68
CA ALA A 976 -20.93 -22.94 -8.77
C ALA A 976 -20.51 -24.24 -9.47
N ALA A 977 -21.42 -24.88 -10.20
CA ALA A 977 -21.14 -26.09 -10.99
C ALA A 977 -20.04 -25.85 -12.05
N SER A 978 -20.06 -24.69 -12.72
CA SER A 978 -19.06 -24.33 -13.72
C SER A 978 -17.67 -24.07 -13.10
N ARG A 979 -17.63 -23.50 -11.88
CA ARG A 979 -16.38 -23.14 -11.18
C ARG A 979 -15.54 -24.34 -10.74
N VAL A 980 -16.15 -25.52 -10.54
CA VAL A 980 -15.46 -26.71 -9.99
C VAL A 980 -14.19 -27.05 -10.77
N LYS A 981 -14.27 -26.99 -12.11
CA LYS A 981 -13.22 -27.38 -13.05
C LYS A 981 -12.62 -26.22 -13.85
N ALA A 982 -13.08 -24.99 -13.60
CA ALA A 982 -12.52 -23.79 -14.23
C ALA A 982 -11.15 -23.43 -13.64
N ASN A 983 -10.26 -22.90 -14.49
CA ASN A 983 -8.97 -22.40 -14.06
C ASN A 983 -9.12 -21.01 -13.39
N LEU A 984 -8.22 -20.67 -12.47
CA LEU A 984 -8.26 -19.45 -11.64
C LEU A 984 -8.18 -18.14 -12.47
N MET A 985 -7.77 -18.22 -13.75
CA MET A 985 -7.62 -17.09 -14.67
C MET A 985 -8.37 -17.30 -16.00
N SER A 986 -9.46 -18.07 -15.99
CA SER A 986 -10.26 -18.30 -17.19
C SER A 986 -11.12 -17.08 -17.55
N LYS A 987 -10.96 -16.58 -18.79
CA LYS A 987 -11.73 -15.44 -19.31
C LYS A 987 -13.21 -15.78 -19.51
N THR A 988 -13.52 -17.02 -19.89
CA THR A 988 -14.91 -17.47 -20.05
C THR A 988 -15.61 -17.60 -18.70
N GLN A 989 -14.91 -18.05 -17.66
CA GLN A 989 -15.43 -18.06 -16.29
C GLN A 989 -15.68 -16.64 -15.76
N GLU A 990 -14.78 -15.68 -15.98
CA GLU A 990 -14.99 -14.29 -15.61
C GLU A 990 -16.25 -13.71 -16.31
N ARG A 991 -16.42 -14.02 -17.60
CA ARG A 991 -17.60 -13.60 -18.36
C ARG A 991 -18.90 -14.23 -17.83
N LEU A 992 -18.84 -15.50 -17.41
CA LEU A 992 -19.96 -16.19 -16.78
C LEU A 992 -20.35 -15.52 -15.45
N GLU A 993 -19.37 -15.17 -14.62
CA GLU A 993 -19.61 -14.50 -13.33
C GLU A 993 -20.21 -13.09 -13.52
N LEU A 994 -19.75 -12.34 -14.52
CA LEU A 994 -20.34 -11.06 -14.88
C LEU A 994 -21.80 -11.21 -15.34
N ALA A 995 -22.10 -12.22 -16.17
CA ALA A 995 -23.47 -12.50 -16.60
C ALA A 995 -24.36 -12.90 -15.42
N ALA A 996 -23.88 -13.73 -14.50
CA ALA A 996 -24.61 -14.13 -13.30
C ALA A 996 -24.90 -12.96 -12.34
N LYS A 997 -23.93 -12.04 -12.21
CA LYS A 997 -24.12 -10.80 -11.46
C LYS A 997 -25.20 -9.94 -12.10
N ALA A 998 -25.23 -9.84 -13.43
CA ALA A 998 -26.28 -9.11 -14.15
C ALA A 998 -27.68 -9.72 -13.92
N VAL A 999 -27.80 -11.05 -13.94
CA VAL A 999 -29.07 -11.74 -13.62
C VAL A 999 -29.51 -11.44 -12.19
N THR A 1000 -28.58 -11.55 -11.23
CA THR A 1000 -28.87 -11.31 -9.81
C THR A 1000 -29.32 -9.87 -9.55
N GLU A 1001 -28.67 -8.88 -10.18
CA GLU A 1001 -29.07 -7.47 -10.07
C GLU A 1001 -30.42 -7.20 -10.73
N ALA A 1002 -30.72 -7.84 -11.87
CA ALA A 1002 -32.02 -7.74 -12.53
C ALA A 1002 -33.15 -8.34 -11.66
N CYS A 1003 -32.93 -9.50 -11.03
CA CYS A 1003 -33.87 -10.10 -10.08
C CYS A 1003 -34.10 -9.18 -8.86
N LYS A 1004 -33.03 -8.63 -8.28
CA LYS A 1004 -33.16 -7.67 -7.15
C LYS A 1004 -33.92 -6.41 -7.55
N ALA A 1005 -33.69 -5.90 -8.76
CA ALA A 1005 -34.41 -4.73 -9.27
C ALA A 1005 -35.91 -5.02 -9.38
N LEU A 1006 -36.29 -6.17 -9.94
CA LEU A 1006 -37.69 -6.62 -9.99
C LEU A 1006 -38.30 -6.71 -8.60
N VAL A 1007 -37.66 -7.40 -7.65
CA VAL A 1007 -38.17 -7.55 -6.28
C VAL A 1007 -38.34 -6.19 -5.58
N ARG A 1008 -37.40 -5.25 -5.78
CA ARG A 1008 -37.53 -3.88 -5.23
C ARG A 1008 -38.71 -3.14 -5.83
N GLN A 1009 -38.91 -3.21 -7.14
CA GLN A 1009 -40.03 -2.58 -7.83
C GLN A 1009 -41.36 -3.15 -7.35
N VAL A 1010 -41.49 -4.47 -7.32
CA VAL A 1010 -42.71 -5.15 -6.86
C VAL A 1010 -43.03 -4.77 -5.40
N LYS A 1011 -42.04 -4.78 -4.50
CA LYS A 1011 -42.25 -4.36 -3.10
C LYS A 1011 -42.66 -2.89 -2.97
N ALA A 1012 -42.09 -2.00 -3.78
CA ALA A 1012 -42.44 -0.59 -3.78
C ALA A 1012 -43.89 -0.36 -4.25
N VAL A 1013 -44.37 -1.20 -5.17
CA VAL A 1013 -45.76 -1.18 -5.65
C VAL A 1013 -46.71 -1.72 -4.58
N SER A 1014 -46.41 -2.89 -3.99
CA SER A 1014 -47.23 -3.45 -2.91
C SER A 1014 -47.33 -2.48 -1.72
N ALA A 1015 -46.25 -1.77 -1.39
CA ALA A 1015 -46.25 -0.77 -0.32
C ALA A 1015 -47.15 0.45 -0.61
N LYS A 1016 -47.36 0.82 -1.88
CA LYS A 1016 -48.26 1.92 -2.27
C LYS A 1016 -49.73 1.54 -2.13
N GLN A 1017 -50.09 0.29 -2.46
CA GLN A 1017 -51.47 -0.22 -2.30
C GLN A 1017 -51.90 -0.23 -0.82
N VAL A 1018 -50.99 -0.54 0.11
CA VAL A 1018 -51.27 -0.55 1.55
C VAL A 1018 -51.49 0.86 2.15
N VAL A 1019 -50.98 1.92 1.49
CA VAL A 1019 -51.09 3.30 1.99
C VAL A 1019 -52.47 3.93 1.72
N GLU A 1020 -53.23 3.42 0.74
CA GLU A 1020 -54.57 3.94 0.42
C GLU A 1020 -55.66 3.53 1.42
N GLU A 1021 -55.43 2.52 2.26
CA GLU A 1021 -56.37 2.09 3.32
C GLU A 1021 -56.13 2.77 4.68
N LYS A 1022 -55.81 4.06 4.70
CA LYS A 1022 -55.72 4.80 5.98
C LYS A 1022 -57.11 5.15 6.52
N MET A 1023 -57.65 4.30 7.39
CA MET A 1023 -58.77 4.69 8.26
C MET A 1023 -58.34 5.81 9.21
N ASP A 1024 -59.21 6.81 9.40
CA ASP A 1024 -58.97 7.93 10.30
C ASP A 1024 -59.26 7.52 11.76
N TYR A 1025 -58.26 6.97 12.44
CA TYR A 1025 -58.35 6.56 13.83
C TYR A 1025 -58.50 7.73 14.81
N LYS A 1026 -58.29 8.99 14.39
CA LYS A 1026 -58.39 10.16 15.27
C LYS A 1026 -59.83 10.55 15.59
N ASN A 1027 -60.78 10.20 14.72
CA ASN A 1027 -62.18 10.60 14.84
C ASN A 1027 -63.10 9.47 15.33
N MET A 1028 -62.55 8.33 15.74
CA MET A 1028 -63.30 7.15 16.16
C MET A 1028 -63.65 7.19 17.65
N ALA A 1029 -64.86 6.74 18.02
CA ALA A 1029 -65.27 6.67 19.42
C ALA A 1029 -64.38 5.70 20.23
N VAL A 1030 -64.01 6.08 21.47
CA VAL A 1030 -63.04 5.34 22.31
C VAL A 1030 -63.36 3.85 22.47
N LEU A 1031 -64.65 3.49 22.58
CA LEU A 1031 -65.08 2.10 22.74
C LEU A 1031 -64.99 1.30 21.44
N GLU A 1032 -65.24 1.95 20.30
CA GLU A 1032 -65.09 1.38 18.96
C GLU A 1032 -63.60 1.21 18.60
N PHE A 1033 -62.77 2.17 18.98
CA PHE A 1033 -61.31 2.09 18.86
C PHE A 1033 -60.76 0.89 19.64
N LYS A 1034 -61.12 0.73 20.92
CA LYS A 1034 -60.66 -0.42 21.74
C LYS A 1034 -61.16 -1.77 21.21
N ARG A 1035 -62.37 -1.82 20.67
CA ARG A 1035 -62.90 -3.04 20.03
C ARG A 1035 -62.07 -3.39 18.79
N ARG A 1036 -61.83 -2.43 17.89
CA ARG A 1036 -60.99 -2.64 16.70
C ARG A 1036 -59.53 -2.96 17.05
N GLU A 1037 -58.98 -2.35 18.08
CA GLU A 1037 -57.65 -2.67 18.59
C GLU A 1037 -57.57 -4.14 19.03
N MET A 1038 -58.55 -4.61 19.81
CA MET A 1038 -58.63 -6.00 20.24
C MET A 1038 -58.85 -6.95 19.05
N GLU A 1039 -59.73 -6.61 18.11
CA GLU A 1039 -59.95 -7.38 16.88
C GLU A 1039 -58.65 -7.49 16.06
N GLN A 1040 -57.88 -6.41 15.94
CA GLN A 1040 -56.59 -6.40 15.25
C GLN A 1040 -55.53 -7.23 15.98
N GLN A 1041 -55.47 -7.18 17.33
CA GLN A 1041 -54.59 -8.03 18.12
C GLN A 1041 -54.93 -9.52 17.94
N VAL A 1042 -56.22 -9.87 17.90
CA VAL A 1042 -56.68 -11.23 17.63
C VAL A 1042 -56.30 -11.67 16.21
N GLU A 1043 -56.43 -10.78 15.23
CA GLU A 1043 -56.02 -11.04 13.85
C GLU A 1043 -54.51 -11.25 13.72
N ILE A 1044 -53.69 -10.45 14.41
CA ILE A 1044 -52.23 -10.64 14.48
C ILE A 1044 -51.89 -12.03 15.01
N LEU A 1045 -52.50 -12.46 16.11
CA LEU A 1045 -52.25 -13.79 16.68
C LEU A 1045 -52.67 -14.93 15.73
N LYS A 1046 -53.76 -14.76 14.97
CA LYS A 1046 -54.16 -15.72 13.93
C LYS A 1046 -53.13 -15.77 12.81
N LEU A 1047 -52.70 -14.62 12.28
CA LEU A 1047 -51.70 -14.53 11.22
C LEU A 1047 -50.34 -15.10 11.67
N GLU A 1048 -49.92 -14.91 12.92
CA GLU A 1048 -48.70 -15.52 13.46
C GLU A 1048 -48.79 -17.05 13.50
N LYS A 1049 -49.95 -17.59 13.91
CA LYS A 1049 -50.21 -19.03 13.91
C LYS A 1049 -50.20 -19.59 12.48
N ASP A 1050 -50.87 -18.92 11.55
CA ASP A 1050 -50.97 -19.34 10.16
C ASP A 1050 -49.61 -19.24 9.46
N LEU A 1051 -48.82 -18.20 9.76
CA LEU A 1051 -47.42 -18.08 9.30
C LEU A 1051 -46.55 -19.22 9.81
N GLY A 1052 -46.71 -19.60 11.09
CA GLY A 1052 -46.02 -20.76 11.66
C GLY A 1052 -46.38 -22.07 10.95
N ALA A 1053 -47.68 -22.28 10.69
CA ALA A 1053 -48.17 -23.46 9.96
C ALA A 1053 -47.67 -23.49 8.50
N ALA A 1054 -47.70 -22.35 7.80
CA ALA A 1054 -47.20 -22.23 6.43
C ALA A 1054 -45.69 -22.49 6.35
N ARG A 1055 -44.90 -22.01 7.32
CA ARG A 1055 -43.45 -22.30 7.41
C ARG A 1055 -43.19 -23.79 7.64
N HIS A 1056 -43.97 -24.43 8.49
CA HIS A 1056 -43.85 -25.87 8.74
C HIS A 1056 -44.19 -26.68 7.50
N LEU A 1057 -45.28 -26.33 6.80
CA LEU A 1057 -45.68 -26.97 5.53
C LEU A 1057 -44.64 -26.77 4.43
N LEU A 1058 -44.10 -25.55 4.27
CA LEU A 1058 -43.01 -25.27 3.33
C LEU A 1058 -41.76 -26.10 3.65
N GLY A 1059 -41.43 -26.25 4.93
CA GLY A 1059 -40.37 -27.16 5.38
C GLY A 1059 -40.65 -28.61 5.00
N ALA A 1060 -41.89 -29.07 5.16
CA ALA A 1060 -42.31 -30.41 4.76
C ALA A 1060 -42.28 -30.62 3.23
N MET A 1061 -42.74 -29.63 2.46
CA MET A 1061 -42.70 -29.65 0.99
C MET A 1061 -41.27 -29.67 0.48
N ARG A 1062 -40.36 -28.87 1.05
CA ARG A 1062 -38.93 -28.92 0.71
C ARG A 1062 -38.35 -30.30 0.98
N ARG A 1063 -38.69 -30.95 2.09
CA ARG A 1063 -38.28 -32.34 2.37
C ARG A 1063 -38.84 -33.35 1.34
N ALA A 1064 -40.12 -33.20 0.97
CA ALA A 1064 -40.77 -34.08 0.01
C ALA A 1064 -40.29 -33.88 -1.44
N GLY A 1065 -39.94 -32.65 -1.85
CA GLY A 1065 -39.43 -32.35 -3.18
C GLY A 1065 -38.12 -33.07 -3.51
N TYR A 1066 -37.26 -33.32 -2.52
CA TYR A 1066 -36.06 -34.16 -2.71
C TYR A 1066 -36.36 -35.67 -2.83
N HIS A 1067 -37.61 -36.09 -2.59
CA HIS A 1067 -38.07 -37.47 -2.68
C HIS A 1067 -38.98 -37.75 -3.90
N THR A 1068 -39.39 -36.73 -4.67
CA THR A 1068 -40.50 -36.84 -5.65
C THR A 1068 -40.19 -36.24 -7.03
N ASP A 1069 -39.01 -36.46 -7.59
CA ASP A 1069 -38.80 -36.35 -9.06
C ASP A 1069 -39.25 -37.63 -9.81
N GLU A 1070 -40.25 -38.33 -9.26
CA GLU A 1070 -41.03 -39.33 -9.96
C GLU A 1070 -42.41 -38.72 -10.24
N THR A 1071 -42.56 -37.94 -11.32
CA THR A 1071 -43.68 -38.01 -12.29
C THR A 1071 -43.65 -36.83 -13.27
N ASP A 1072 -43.73 -37.20 -14.56
CA ASP A 1072 -43.90 -36.45 -15.81
C ASP A 1072 -42.71 -35.68 -16.41
#